data_AF-A0AB34IT71-F1
#
_entry.id   AF-A0AB34IT71-F1
#
_cell.length_a   1.000
_cell.length_b   1.000
_cell.length_c   1.000
_cell.angle_alpha   90.00
_cell.angle_beta   90.00
_cell.angle_gamma   90.00
#
_symmetry.space_group_name_H-M   'P 1'
#
loop_
_entity.id
_entity.type
_entity.pdbx_description
1 polymer ?
#
loop_
_entity_poly.entity_id
_entity_poly.type
_entity_poly.pdbx_seq_one_letter_code
_entity_poly.pdbx_strand_id
1 'polypeptide(L)'
;MLLCLPSSRLVTSFALMGALILGHRQAHGILQWGIVQLQLAWMHLGLLRLTEHGSWASWPLVQWEVHRLLSLEGQKRLALARASRGAPPRLDNWLFRRFTSLALGMAKRPAPMGGMAAAPPTVKDLVLVGGGHAHVHVIKMLGMQPEPGVQLTLVTRDVETPYSGMLPGYVAGLYTRAECHIDLAKLCAFAGCRLVHAEAVHVDTRAKEVHLRGRPPIPYDVLSIDIGSAPKPISRGCESGASITPVKPIDGFCARWDVILSRVLASDAAVRQRIVVVGGGAGGVELALSMQARLHREAVKLGRDPQSIEVVLVSRSTQVLPQHSIAVRKIFEKLLAERKVEVQLARQVTGATATDLLCSDGQAIPFDEAIWCTQGGAQEWLRGTNLALDNAGFIAVHPSLESINTPDVFAAGDVAAVLEHPRPKAGVFAVRQGPPLTANLRSRLLGRAVKPFVPQTRFLGLIGAGDGNCVASKGPMALEGRWLWDLKDWIDRTWMAMYSHALPQMGSAEPPPPEVAKAAGAEALQALSHTSMRCGGCGAKVGATVLSRVMARLKDGGHLAGEQAGVLLGLDAPDDCAVLAPSSLASVHTVDFFRSFIDDPYVFGQVAANHALSDAHAMGAQPTGALAVAVVPYGLEVKVEETLFQMMSGACKVLREAGCALLGGHTCEGHELSLGFCVTGHVAPEAAMRKGGMNAGEAIILTKPLGTGVLFAAHMRGSASGWWLAAALQQMTMSNEPAARCLMRHGASACTDVTGFGLLGHLVEMAKASKALIALRLSRVPLLPGAKECVGQGIFSSLQPANLRLKRAVSNEAEALHHPNYPLLFDPQTAGGLLATVPAANAERCVAELHGLGYSDAAVVGEVTGIISGDACAAAHISCLP
;
A
#
# COMPACT_ATOMS: atom_id res chain seq x y z
N MET A 1 21.97 -46.23 -34.63
CA MET A 1 21.49 -46.35 -36.03
C MET A 1 21.66 -44.98 -36.68
N LEU A 2 22.82 -44.69 -37.32
CA LEU A 2 23.09 -44.86 -38.77
C LEU A 2 21.98 -44.21 -39.62
N LEU A 3 22.14 -42.96 -40.10
CA LEU A 3 22.83 -42.52 -41.33
C LEU A 3 22.28 -43.13 -42.63
N CYS A 4 21.76 -42.26 -43.51
CA CYS A 4 21.81 -42.39 -44.97
C CYS A 4 21.91 -40.99 -45.63
N LEU A 5 23.07 -40.72 -46.24
CA LEU A 5 23.42 -39.69 -47.26
C LEU A 5 23.26 -40.33 -48.67
N PRO A 6 23.72 -39.78 -49.84
CA PRO A 6 24.32 -38.48 -50.24
C PRO A 6 23.73 -37.86 -51.56
N SER A 7 24.01 -36.62 -51.98
CA SER A 7 25.08 -36.18 -52.94
C SER A 7 24.56 -34.86 -53.62
N SER A 8 25.32 -33.83 -54.05
CA SER A 8 26.63 -33.76 -54.71
C SER A 8 27.21 -32.30 -54.77
N ARG A 9 28.55 -32.20 -54.62
CA ARG A 9 29.62 -31.42 -55.35
C ARG A 9 29.45 -29.91 -55.65
N LEU A 10 30.32 -28.97 -55.20
CA LEU A 10 31.76 -28.64 -55.46
C LEU A 10 31.97 -27.51 -56.52
N VAL A 11 32.51 -26.35 -56.06
CA VAL A 11 33.56 -25.47 -56.66
C VAL A 11 33.27 -24.79 -58.02
N THR A 12 33.31 -23.45 -58.14
CA THR A 12 34.52 -22.65 -58.49
C THR A 12 34.48 -21.17 -58.07
N SER A 13 35.67 -20.62 -57.78
CA SER A 13 36.01 -19.22 -57.47
C SER A 13 36.83 -18.55 -58.61
N PHE A 14 37.09 -17.23 -58.49
CA PHE A 14 38.00 -16.34 -59.28
C PHE A 14 37.45 -15.81 -60.63
N ALA A 15 37.71 -14.58 -61.13
CA ALA A 15 38.34 -13.34 -60.66
C ALA A 15 38.23 -12.21 -61.73
N LEU A 16 38.51 -10.96 -61.30
CA LEU A 16 39.17 -9.85 -62.02
C LEU A 16 38.45 -8.91 -63.03
N MET A 17 38.89 -7.63 -62.94
CA MET A 17 38.81 -6.47 -63.88
C MET A 17 37.46 -5.75 -64.01
N GLY A 18 37.39 -4.42 -64.10
CA GLY A 18 38.41 -3.37 -64.26
C GLY A 18 37.76 -1.98 -64.21
N ALA A 19 38.61 -0.96 -64.06
CA ALA A 19 38.29 0.43 -63.72
C ALA A 19 37.46 1.20 -64.76
N LEU A 20 36.71 2.22 -64.26
CA LEU A 20 36.60 3.62 -64.75
C LEU A 20 35.21 4.20 -64.46
N ILE A 21 35.15 5.23 -63.62
CA ILE A 21 34.66 6.59 -63.94
C ILE A 21 34.56 7.37 -62.63
N LEU A 22 35.51 8.29 -62.45
CA LEU A 22 35.35 9.48 -61.64
C LEU A 22 34.33 10.40 -62.33
N GLY A 23 33.37 10.93 -61.57
CA GLY A 23 32.66 12.15 -61.95
C GLY A 23 31.15 12.10 -61.73
N HIS A 24 30.66 12.33 -60.52
CA HIS A 24 29.85 13.53 -60.23
C HIS A 24 29.42 13.63 -58.76
N ARG A 25 29.30 14.90 -58.36
CA ARG A 25 29.00 15.47 -57.04
C ARG A 25 27.69 15.01 -56.39
N GLN A 26 27.73 14.95 -55.06
CA GLN A 26 26.69 15.41 -54.10
C GLN A 26 25.25 15.50 -54.63
N ALA A 27 24.49 14.40 -54.53
CA ALA A 27 23.02 14.42 -54.49
C ALA A 27 22.39 13.16 -53.84
N HIS A 28 23.14 12.06 -53.71
CA HIS A 28 22.56 10.78 -53.28
C HIS A 28 22.39 10.55 -51.76
N GLY A 29 22.99 11.37 -50.90
CA GLY A 29 22.90 11.21 -49.45
C GLY A 29 21.51 11.48 -48.86
N ILE A 30 20.75 12.40 -49.45
CA ILE A 30 19.41 12.78 -49.00
C ILE A 30 18.35 11.78 -49.49
N LEU A 31 18.51 11.27 -50.72
CA LEU A 31 17.60 10.26 -51.27
C LEU A 31 17.75 8.91 -50.54
N GLN A 32 18.97 8.51 -50.16
CA GLN A 32 19.18 7.29 -49.37
C GLN A 32 18.69 7.40 -47.94
N TRP A 33 18.78 8.58 -47.31
CA TRP A 33 18.19 8.83 -45.99
C TRP A 33 16.65 8.82 -46.04
N GLY A 34 16.06 9.39 -47.10
CA GLY A 34 14.62 9.33 -47.35
C GLY A 34 14.10 7.92 -47.56
N ILE A 35 14.84 7.08 -48.32
CA ILE A 35 14.49 5.67 -48.56
C ILE A 35 14.59 4.85 -47.27
N VAL A 36 15.59 5.09 -46.41
CA VAL A 36 15.72 4.42 -45.10
C VAL A 36 14.59 4.83 -44.15
N GLN A 37 14.18 6.10 -44.13
CA GLN A 37 13.04 6.55 -43.32
C GLN A 37 11.70 6.01 -43.84
N LEU A 38 11.52 5.92 -45.17
CA LEU A 38 10.36 5.28 -45.79
C LEU A 38 10.32 3.78 -45.51
N GLN A 39 11.47 3.10 -45.56
CA GLN A 39 11.57 1.67 -45.20
C GLN A 39 11.30 1.42 -43.72
N LEU A 40 11.77 2.29 -42.82
CA LEU A 40 11.46 2.22 -41.37
C LEU A 40 9.98 2.50 -41.09
N ALA A 41 9.37 3.44 -41.79
CA ALA A 41 7.94 3.73 -41.70
C ALA A 41 7.09 2.55 -42.24
N TRP A 42 7.51 1.93 -43.34
CA TRP A 42 6.87 0.73 -43.89
C TRP A 42 7.04 -0.49 -42.96
N MET A 43 8.20 -0.62 -42.30
CA MET A 43 8.47 -1.63 -41.29
C MET A 43 7.58 -1.45 -40.05
N HIS A 44 7.35 -0.20 -39.62
CA HIS A 44 6.46 0.13 -38.51
C HIS A 44 4.99 -0.19 -38.82
N LEU A 45 4.54 0.10 -40.06
CA LEU A 45 3.20 -0.22 -40.56
C LEU A 45 2.99 -1.73 -40.76
N GLY A 46 4.03 -2.48 -41.18
CA GLY A 46 4.00 -3.93 -41.31
C GLY A 46 3.96 -4.67 -39.96
N LEU A 47 4.70 -4.17 -38.96
CA LEU A 47 4.66 -4.69 -37.58
C LEU A 47 3.32 -4.43 -36.89
N LEU A 48 2.68 -3.29 -37.17
CA LEU A 48 1.35 -2.95 -36.65
C LEU A 48 0.21 -3.79 -37.27
N ARG A 49 0.35 -4.22 -38.53
CA ARG A 49 -0.64 -5.13 -39.16
C ARG A 49 -0.52 -6.58 -38.72
N LEU A 50 0.65 -7.01 -38.24
CA LEU A 50 0.87 -8.38 -37.76
C LEU A 50 0.34 -8.61 -36.34
N THR A 51 0.01 -7.55 -35.60
CA THR A 51 -0.58 -7.61 -34.25
C THR A 51 -2.11 -7.70 -34.25
N GLU A 52 -2.78 -7.56 -35.40
CA GLU A 52 -4.24 -7.62 -35.50
C GLU A 52 -4.80 -9.05 -35.68
N HIS A 53 -3.95 -10.05 -35.92
CA HIS A 53 -4.36 -11.47 -35.98
C HIS A 53 -3.59 -12.29 -34.95
N GLY A 54 -4.19 -12.45 -33.77
CA GLY A 54 -3.64 -13.15 -32.61
C GLY A 54 -3.44 -14.66 -32.82
N SER A 55 -2.37 -15.04 -33.51
CA SER A 55 -1.90 -16.43 -33.59
C SER A 55 -0.41 -16.48 -33.23
N TRP A 56 -0.10 -17.17 -32.13
CA TRP A 56 1.27 -17.42 -31.63
C TRP A 56 2.12 -18.31 -32.55
N ALA A 57 1.60 -18.74 -33.71
CA ALA A 57 2.28 -19.66 -34.63
C ALA A 57 3.31 -18.99 -35.58
N SER A 58 3.32 -17.66 -35.69
CA SER A 58 4.19 -16.93 -36.64
C SER A 58 5.43 -16.25 -36.01
N TRP A 59 5.60 -16.34 -34.68
CA TRP A 59 6.73 -15.74 -33.95
C TRP A 59 8.13 -16.20 -34.42
N PRO A 60 8.33 -17.48 -34.81
CA PRO A 60 9.62 -17.94 -35.36
C PRO A 60 9.95 -17.31 -36.72
N LEU A 61 8.95 -16.99 -37.55
CA LEU A 61 9.14 -16.33 -38.84
C LEU A 61 9.52 -14.85 -38.66
N VAL A 62 8.92 -14.17 -37.69
CA VAL A 62 9.27 -12.79 -37.32
C VAL A 62 10.70 -12.72 -36.78
N GLN A 63 11.11 -13.67 -35.94
CA GLN A 63 12.50 -13.77 -35.49
C GLN A 63 13.47 -14.07 -36.65
N TRP A 64 13.10 -14.94 -37.59
CA TRP A 64 13.94 -15.28 -38.75
C TRP A 64 14.14 -14.09 -39.71
N GLU A 65 13.09 -13.31 -40.01
CA GLU A 65 13.20 -12.16 -40.91
C GLU A 65 13.98 -11.00 -40.26
N VAL A 66 13.80 -10.78 -38.95
CA VAL A 66 14.60 -9.81 -38.18
C VAL A 66 16.08 -10.22 -38.14
N HIS A 67 16.37 -11.51 -37.97
CA HIS A 67 17.74 -12.03 -37.95
C HIS A 67 18.40 -12.01 -39.34
N ARG A 68 17.62 -12.19 -40.42
CA ARG A 68 18.07 -12.09 -41.82
C ARG A 68 18.36 -10.63 -42.22
N LEU A 69 17.57 -9.67 -41.75
CA LEU A 69 17.77 -8.24 -42.03
C LEU A 69 18.95 -7.64 -41.25
N LEU A 70 19.17 -8.07 -40.00
CA LEU A 70 20.33 -7.67 -39.20
C LEU A 70 21.65 -8.24 -39.77
N SER A 71 21.61 -9.40 -40.43
CA SER A 71 22.80 -9.96 -41.10
C SER A 71 23.16 -9.21 -42.40
N LEU A 72 22.16 -8.70 -43.14
CA LEU A 72 22.37 -7.85 -44.33
C LEU A 72 22.95 -6.47 -43.98
N GLU A 73 22.51 -5.85 -42.87
CA GLU A 73 23.05 -4.59 -42.34
C GLU A 73 24.49 -4.78 -41.83
N GLY A 74 24.78 -5.93 -41.19
CA GLY A 74 26.12 -6.33 -40.78
C GLY A 74 27.06 -6.56 -41.97
N GLN A 75 26.59 -7.20 -43.04
CA GLN A 75 27.37 -7.45 -44.26
C GLN A 75 27.65 -6.18 -45.07
N LYS A 76 26.70 -5.23 -45.13
CA LYS A 76 26.92 -3.90 -45.75
C LYS A 76 27.97 -3.07 -45.01
N ARG A 77 27.97 -3.10 -43.66
CA ARG A 77 28.97 -2.40 -42.84
C ARG A 77 30.36 -3.03 -42.92
N LEU A 78 30.45 -4.35 -43.07
CA LEU A 78 31.70 -5.08 -43.34
C LEU A 78 32.27 -4.82 -44.74
N ALA A 79 31.41 -4.62 -45.75
CA ALA A 79 31.81 -4.22 -47.09
C ALA A 79 32.34 -2.77 -47.13
N LEU A 80 31.73 -1.86 -46.36
CA LEU A 80 32.18 -0.47 -46.19
C LEU A 80 33.50 -0.37 -45.40
N ALA A 81 33.70 -1.21 -44.38
CA ALA A 81 34.94 -1.24 -43.59
C ALA A 81 36.15 -1.81 -44.36
N ARG A 82 35.92 -2.62 -45.41
CA ARG A 82 36.99 -3.15 -46.29
C ARG A 82 37.46 -2.16 -47.35
N ALA A 83 36.70 -1.10 -47.62
CA ALA A 83 37.02 -0.08 -48.64
C ALA A 83 37.93 1.05 -48.11
N SER A 84 38.13 1.17 -46.80
CA SER A 84 38.98 2.18 -46.17
C SER A 84 40.16 1.51 -45.43
N ARG A 85 41.31 1.38 -46.10
CA ARG A 85 42.54 0.86 -45.46
C ARG A 85 43.18 1.95 -44.59
N GLY A 86 43.23 1.70 -43.27
CA GLY A 86 44.03 2.43 -42.31
C GLY A 86 43.61 2.17 -40.86
N ALA A 87 44.07 1.04 -40.30
CA ALA A 87 44.01 0.58 -38.90
C ALA A 87 42.65 0.57 -38.15
N PRO A 88 42.29 -0.52 -37.42
CA PRO A 88 41.03 -0.57 -36.68
C PRO A 88 41.12 0.20 -35.35
N PRO A 89 40.26 1.21 -35.08
CA PRO A 89 40.00 1.62 -33.71
C PRO A 89 39.06 0.58 -33.07
N ARG A 90 39.40 0.13 -31.86
CA ARG A 90 38.51 -0.65 -30.98
C ARG A 90 37.26 0.19 -30.69
N LEU A 91 36.16 -0.08 -31.40
CA LEU A 91 34.86 0.52 -31.11
C LEU A 91 34.13 -0.36 -30.10
N ASP A 92 34.26 0.06 -28.84
CA ASP A 92 33.51 -0.43 -27.69
C ASP A 92 32.03 -0.08 -27.86
N ASN A 93 31.15 -1.07 -27.67
CA ASN A 93 29.73 -1.01 -28.02
C ASN A 93 28.93 -0.31 -26.90
N TRP A 94 29.25 0.98 -26.69
CA TRP A 94 28.79 1.80 -25.57
C TRP A 94 27.28 2.10 -25.61
N LEU A 95 26.70 2.32 -26.80
CA LEU A 95 25.27 2.62 -26.96
C LEU A 95 24.37 1.41 -26.68
N PHE A 96 24.80 0.20 -27.08
CA PHE A 96 24.02 -1.03 -26.88
C PHE A 96 24.04 -1.47 -25.41
N ARG A 97 25.18 -1.32 -24.72
CA ARG A 97 25.29 -1.58 -23.27
C ARG A 97 24.49 -0.60 -22.42
N ARG A 98 24.38 0.67 -22.83
CA ARG A 98 23.62 1.67 -22.06
C ARG A 98 22.11 1.49 -22.21
N PHE A 99 21.62 1.08 -23.39
CA PHE A 99 20.19 0.81 -23.59
C PHE A 99 19.73 -0.48 -22.89
N THR A 100 20.53 -1.53 -22.90
CA THR A 100 20.21 -2.78 -22.17
C THR A 100 20.41 -2.65 -20.66
N SER A 101 21.38 -1.86 -20.18
CA SER A 101 21.57 -1.58 -18.75
C SER A 101 20.46 -0.74 -18.12
N LEU A 102 19.84 0.17 -18.87
CA LEU A 102 18.76 1.04 -18.36
C LEU A 102 17.37 0.38 -18.44
N ALA A 103 17.16 -0.57 -19.35
CA ALA A 103 15.87 -1.24 -19.52
C ALA A 103 15.78 -2.63 -18.84
N LEU A 104 16.91 -3.30 -18.57
CA LEU A 104 16.91 -4.69 -18.09
C LEU A 104 17.75 -4.98 -16.85
N GLY A 105 18.37 -3.99 -16.21
CA GLY A 105 18.95 -4.15 -14.87
C GLY A 105 19.92 -5.33 -14.68
N MET A 106 20.55 -5.85 -15.73
CA MET A 106 21.49 -6.97 -15.63
C MET A 106 22.89 -6.45 -15.29
N ALA A 107 23.08 -6.04 -14.04
CA ALA A 107 24.39 -6.12 -13.41
C ALA A 107 24.70 -7.60 -13.14
N LYS A 108 25.94 -8.03 -13.41
CA LYS A 108 26.41 -9.38 -13.06
C LYS A 108 26.12 -9.64 -11.57
N ARG A 109 25.35 -10.68 -11.28
CA ARG A 109 25.18 -11.24 -9.93
C ARG A 109 26.57 -11.53 -9.34
N PRO A 110 26.95 -11.02 -8.15
CA PRO A 110 27.97 -11.71 -7.37
C PRO A 110 27.45 -13.12 -7.07
N ALA A 111 28.34 -14.11 -7.12
CA ALA A 111 28.01 -15.49 -6.76
C ALA A 111 27.40 -15.51 -5.35
N PRO A 112 26.35 -16.31 -5.09
CA PRO A 112 25.85 -16.50 -3.74
C PRO A 112 26.99 -17.14 -2.93
N MET A 113 27.63 -16.36 -2.07
CA MET A 113 28.45 -16.90 -0.99
C MET A 113 27.50 -17.72 -0.12
N GLY A 114 27.76 -19.03 -0.06
CA GLY A 114 26.99 -19.96 0.75
C GLY A 114 27.04 -19.59 2.23
N GLY A 115 25.93 -19.84 2.92
CA GLY A 115 25.75 -19.65 4.35
C GLY A 115 24.64 -18.65 4.64
N MET A 116 23.58 -19.11 5.31
CA MET A 116 22.60 -18.25 5.96
C MET A 116 23.31 -17.38 7.02
N ALA A 117 23.83 -16.22 6.62
CA ALA A 117 24.19 -15.19 7.57
C ALA A 117 22.88 -14.46 7.94
N ALA A 118 22.55 -14.43 9.23
CA ALA A 118 21.54 -13.53 9.75
C ALA A 118 21.82 -12.10 9.25
N ALA A 119 20.77 -11.30 9.01
CA ALA A 119 20.95 -9.91 8.63
C ALA A 119 21.87 -9.22 9.66
N PRO A 120 22.89 -8.47 9.23
CA PRO A 120 23.81 -7.82 10.16
C PRO A 120 23.03 -6.84 11.05
N PRO A 121 23.47 -6.65 12.32
CA PRO A 121 22.78 -5.77 13.26
C PRO A 121 22.67 -4.35 12.71
N THR A 122 21.58 -3.67 13.05
CA THR A 122 21.33 -2.28 12.63
C THR A 122 22.36 -1.34 13.29
N VAL A 123 23.00 -0.53 12.45
CA VAL A 123 24.01 0.47 12.83
C VAL A 123 23.52 1.88 12.51
N LYS A 124 22.81 2.09 11.39
CA LYS A 124 22.31 3.40 10.96
C LYS A 124 20.83 3.37 10.58
N ASP A 125 20.14 4.48 10.80
CA ASP A 125 18.76 4.71 10.36
C ASP A 125 18.71 5.69 9.17
N LEU A 126 18.11 5.23 8.07
CA LEU A 126 17.67 6.10 6.97
C LEU A 126 16.16 6.31 7.09
N VAL A 127 15.74 7.53 7.40
CA VAL A 127 14.33 7.91 7.49
C VAL A 127 13.91 8.68 6.25
N LEU A 128 12.86 8.20 5.60
CA LEU A 128 12.20 8.84 4.46
C LEU A 128 10.86 9.41 4.94
N VAL A 129 10.64 10.71 4.77
CA VAL A 129 9.37 11.37 5.11
C VAL A 129 8.59 11.67 3.83
N GLY A 130 7.42 11.05 3.69
CA GLY A 130 6.54 11.12 2.52
C GLY A 130 6.85 10.06 1.47
N GLY A 131 5.83 9.39 0.94
CA GLY A 131 5.96 8.38 -0.13
C GLY A 131 6.05 8.99 -1.54
N GLY A 132 6.69 10.14 -1.72
CA GLY A 132 6.74 10.83 -3.01
C GLY A 132 7.50 10.07 -4.12
N HIS A 133 7.47 10.63 -5.33
CA HIS A 133 7.96 9.97 -6.54
C HIS A 133 9.48 9.68 -6.51
N ALA A 134 10.27 10.45 -5.76
CA ALA A 134 11.69 10.18 -5.60
C ALA A 134 11.91 9.09 -4.54
N HIS A 135 11.13 9.10 -3.44
CA HIS A 135 11.22 8.07 -2.40
C HIS A 135 10.79 6.68 -2.85
N VAL A 136 9.74 6.54 -3.67
CA VAL A 136 9.37 5.21 -4.23
C VAL A 136 10.52 4.59 -5.04
N HIS A 137 11.30 5.44 -5.72
CA HIS A 137 12.51 5.00 -6.40
C HIS A 137 13.62 4.58 -5.42
N VAL A 138 13.84 5.36 -4.35
CA VAL A 138 14.83 5.04 -3.31
C VAL A 138 14.52 3.70 -2.66
N ILE A 139 13.27 3.49 -2.23
CA ILE A 139 12.82 2.25 -1.58
C ILE A 139 13.03 1.06 -2.51
N LYS A 140 12.61 1.15 -3.77
CA LYS A 140 12.82 0.08 -4.75
C LYS A 140 14.32 -0.26 -4.90
N MET A 141 15.16 0.76 -5.09
CA MET A 141 16.58 0.53 -5.35
C MET A 141 17.33 -0.03 -4.14
N LEU A 142 16.95 0.39 -2.93
CA LEU A 142 17.47 -0.18 -1.68
C LEU A 142 16.89 -1.58 -1.42
N GLY A 143 15.65 -1.88 -1.81
CA GLY A 143 15.14 -3.25 -1.77
C GLY A 143 15.87 -4.21 -2.71
N MET A 144 16.21 -3.74 -3.92
CA MET A 144 16.99 -4.54 -4.89
C MET A 144 18.45 -4.74 -4.45
N GLN A 145 19.01 -3.79 -3.72
CA GLN A 145 20.39 -3.82 -3.21
C GLN A 145 20.41 -3.13 -1.83
N PRO A 146 20.11 -3.89 -0.76
CA PRO A 146 20.11 -3.35 0.59
C PRO A 146 21.51 -2.91 1.01
N GLU A 147 21.57 -1.89 1.85
CA GLU A 147 22.83 -1.48 2.50
C GLU A 147 22.92 -2.20 3.86
N PRO A 148 23.87 -3.13 4.04
CA PRO A 148 24.00 -3.90 5.28
C PRO A 148 24.16 -2.98 6.52
N GLY A 149 23.42 -3.28 7.59
CA GLY A 149 23.43 -2.50 8.82
C GLY A 149 22.66 -1.17 8.75
N VAL A 150 21.88 -0.93 7.69
CA VAL A 150 20.98 0.22 7.59
C VAL A 150 19.53 -0.21 7.75
N GLN A 151 18.83 0.36 8.72
CA GLN A 151 17.38 0.26 8.83
C GLN A 151 16.75 1.36 7.97
N LEU A 152 15.96 0.94 6.98
CA LEU A 152 15.17 1.85 6.15
C LEU A 152 13.79 2.03 6.79
N THR A 153 13.37 3.29 6.97
CA THR A 153 12.05 3.64 7.52
C THR A 153 11.35 4.64 6.61
N LEU A 154 10.11 4.37 6.22
CA LEU A 154 9.22 5.30 5.55
C LEU A 154 8.16 5.81 6.53
N VAL A 155 8.17 7.11 6.82
CA VAL A 155 7.10 7.81 7.53
C VAL A 155 6.18 8.45 6.51
N THR A 156 4.91 8.04 6.48
CA THR A 156 3.93 8.58 5.53
C THR A 156 2.53 8.62 6.13
N ARG A 157 1.77 9.67 5.81
CA ARG A 157 0.34 9.77 6.15
C ARG A 157 -0.50 8.86 5.26
N ASP A 158 -0.09 8.65 4.02
CA ASP A 158 -0.86 7.94 3.02
C ASP A 158 -0.21 6.57 2.76
N VAL A 159 -0.98 5.48 2.80
CA VAL A 159 -0.51 4.10 2.48
C VAL A 159 -0.48 3.81 0.99
N GLU A 160 -1.15 4.64 0.20
CA GLU A 160 -1.17 4.62 -1.25
C GLU A 160 -0.83 6.03 -1.75
N THR A 161 0.11 6.16 -2.68
CA THR A 161 0.48 7.46 -3.26
C THR A 161 0.01 7.56 -4.71
N PRO A 162 -0.71 8.64 -5.11
CA PRO A 162 -1.11 8.81 -6.49
C PRO A 162 0.08 9.18 -7.38
N TYR A 163 0.12 8.59 -8.58
CA TYR A 163 1.03 9.00 -9.63
C TYR A 163 0.44 10.17 -10.41
N SER A 164 1.02 11.34 -10.18
CA SER A 164 0.53 12.62 -10.71
C SER A 164 0.39 12.66 -12.25
N GLY A 165 1.19 11.87 -12.97
CA GLY A 165 1.12 11.79 -14.44
C GLY A 165 -0.16 11.14 -14.98
N MET A 166 -0.79 10.26 -14.19
CA MET A 166 -2.03 9.56 -14.56
C MET A 166 -3.30 10.24 -14.03
N LEU A 167 -3.17 11.26 -13.16
CA LEU A 167 -4.31 11.92 -12.54
C LEU A 167 -5.33 12.45 -13.57
N PRO A 168 -4.94 13.14 -14.66
CA PRO A 168 -5.93 13.62 -15.62
C PRO A 168 -6.63 12.48 -16.38
N GLY A 169 -5.97 11.33 -16.55
CA GLY A 169 -6.59 10.13 -17.12
C GLY A 169 -7.60 9.49 -16.16
N TYR A 170 -7.32 9.50 -14.86
CA TYR A 170 -8.29 9.08 -13.83
C TYR A 170 -9.53 9.97 -13.85
N VAL A 171 -9.34 11.29 -13.87
CA VAL A 171 -10.44 12.27 -13.95
C VAL A 171 -11.29 12.09 -15.21
N ALA A 172 -10.63 11.76 -16.34
CA ALA A 172 -11.30 11.43 -17.60
C ALA A 172 -12.00 10.05 -17.60
N GLY A 173 -11.85 9.24 -16.55
CA GLY A 173 -12.37 7.88 -16.46
C GLY A 173 -11.65 6.86 -17.35
N LEU A 174 -10.37 7.11 -17.67
CA LEU A 174 -9.50 6.23 -18.47
C LEU A 174 -8.64 5.30 -17.59
N TYR A 175 -8.53 5.61 -16.29
CA TYR A 175 -7.87 4.80 -15.29
C TYR A 175 -8.78 4.56 -14.09
N THR A 176 -8.64 3.41 -13.47
CA THR A 176 -9.15 3.11 -12.13
C THR A 176 -8.22 3.67 -11.06
N ARG A 177 -8.72 3.76 -9.82
CA ARG A 177 -7.93 4.21 -8.66
C ARG A 177 -6.70 3.31 -8.45
N ALA A 178 -6.88 2.00 -8.56
CA ALA A 178 -5.80 1.02 -8.39
C ALA A 178 -4.69 1.17 -9.45
N GLU A 179 -5.03 1.55 -10.68
CA GLU A 179 -4.04 1.74 -11.74
C GLU A 179 -3.20 3.02 -11.58
N CYS A 180 -3.71 4.02 -10.87
CA CYS A 180 -3.03 5.32 -10.70
C CYS A 180 -2.36 5.51 -9.33
N HIS A 181 -2.42 4.53 -8.43
CA HIS A 181 -1.80 4.60 -7.10
C HIS A 181 -0.70 3.55 -6.94
N ILE A 182 0.41 3.94 -6.30
CA ILE A 182 1.45 3.01 -5.85
C ILE A 182 1.10 2.60 -4.43
N ASP A 183 1.04 1.29 -4.21
CA ASP A 183 0.87 0.69 -2.89
C ASP A 183 2.20 0.73 -2.12
N LEU A 184 2.31 1.66 -1.18
CA LEU A 184 3.55 1.87 -0.43
C LEU A 184 3.82 0.73 0.55
N ALA A 185 2.78 0.05 1.07
CA ALA A 185 2.95 -1.09 1.95
C ALA A 185 3.59 -2.27 1.21
N LYS A 186 3.13 -2.58 -0.01
CA LYS A 186 3.76 -3.61 -0.85
C LYS A 186 5.20 -3.27 -1.20
N LEU A 187 5.45 -2.02 -1.57
CA LEU A 187 6.80 -1.56 -1.90
C LEU A 187 7.74 -1.61 -0.68
N CYS A 188 7.24 -1.27 0.51
CA CYS A 188 8.00 -1.34 1.75
C CYS A 188 8.30 -2.79 2.15
N ALA A 189 7.30 -3.67 2.07
CA ALA A 189 7.46 -5.10 2.33
C ALA A 189 8.51 -5.74 1.40
N PHE A 190 8.49 -5.39 0.10
CA PHE A 190 9.51 -5.81 -0.86
C PHE A 190 10.92 -5.37 -0.44
N ALA A 191 11.06 -4.17 0.10
CA ALA A 191 12.35 -3.58 0.43
C ALA A 191 12.86 -3.90 1.84
N GLY A 192 12.08 -4.59 2.68
CA GLY A 192 12.37 -4.67 4.12
C GLY A 192 12.37 -3.31 4.81
N CYS A 193 11.57 -2.37 4.28
CA CYS A 193 11.45 -1.01 4.79
C CYS A 193 10.36 -0.95 5.87
N ARG A 194 10.69 -0.43 7.05
CA ARG A 194 9.71 -0.17 8.11
C ARG A 194 8.72 0.89 7.63
N LEU A 195 7.44 0.53 7.51
CA LEU A 195 6.38 1.49 7.20
C LEU A 195 5.78 2.04 8.49
N VAL A 196 5.92 3.35 8.71
CA VAL A 196 5.29 4.09 9.79
C VAL A 196 4.15 4.92 9.21
N HIS A 197 2.92 4.46 9.43
CA HIS A 197 1.70 5.13 8.96
C HIS A 197 1.31 6.25 9.95
N ALA A 198 1.97 7.40 9.83
CA ALA A 198 1.77 8.56 10.69
C ALA A 198 2.11 9.86 9.95
N GLU A 199 1.50 10.98 10.39
CA GLU A 199 1.79 12.30 9.85
C GLU A 199 3.02 12.90 10.56
N ALA A 200 4.05 13.24 9.78
CA ALA A 200 5.16 14.06 10.26
C ALA A 200 4.72 15.53 10.37
N VAL A 201 4.98 16.14 11.52
CA VAL A 201 4.54 17.50 11.84
C VAL A 201 5.70 18.46 12.13
N HIS A 202 6.91 17.95 12.34
CA HIS A 202 8.11 18.77 12.55
C HIS A 202 9.37 17.91 12.34
N VAL A 203 10.50 18.56 12.04
CA VAL A 203 11.84 17.94 12.00
C VAL A 203 12.77 18.76 12.88
N ASP A 204 13.27 18.15 13.95
CA ASP A 204 14.32 18.72 14.77
C ASP A 204 15.69 18.28 14.21
N THR A 205 16.40 19.23 13.61
CA THR A 205 17.71 18.97 13.00
C THR A 205 18.85 18.91 14.03
N ARG A 206 18.63 19.37 15.26
CA ARG A 206 19.62 19.33 16.34
C ARG A 206 19.54 18.00 17.09
N ALA A 207 18.33 17.60 17.46
CA ALA A 207 18.08 16.29 18.05
C ALA A 207 18.17 15.13 17.03
N LYS A 208 18.12 15.46 15.72
CA LYS A 208 18.03 14.49 14.62
C LYS A 208 16.79 13.59 14.73
N GLU A 209 15.64 14.24 14.89
CA GLU A 209 14.36 13.58 15.11
C GLU A 209 13.27 14.08 14.14
N VAL A 210 12.38 13.17 13.74
CA VAL A 210 11.14 13.47 13.02
C VAL A 210 9.99 13.35 14.01
N HIS A 211 9.30 14.47 14.28
CA HIS A 211 8.16 14.48 15.19
C HIS A 211 6.90 14.09 14.44
N LEU A 212 6.14 13.18 15.05
CA LEU A 212 4.93 12.60 14.49
C LEU A 212 3.71 13.03 15.28
N ARG A 213 2.56 13.15 14.63
CA ARG A 213 1.30 13.44 15.33
C ARG A 213 0.90 12.25 16.21
N GLY A 214 0.70 12.52 17.51
CA GLY A 214 0.07 11.56 18.43
C GLY A 214 0.94 10.38 18.86
N ARG A 215 2.25 10.42 18.61
CA ARG A 215 3.22 9.40 19.04
C ARG A 215 4.63 10.02 19.22
N PRO A 216 5.57 9.32 19.89
CA PRO A 216 6.93 9.82 20.04
C PRO A 216 7.65 10.08 18.71
N PRO A 217 8.66 10.96 18.69
CA PRO A 217 9.47 11.21 17.51
C PRO A 217 10.26 9.97 17.08
N ILE A 218 10.75 9.96 15.84
CA ILE A 218 11.64 8.92 15.30
C ILE A 218 13.02 9.52 15.02
N PRO A 219 14.10 8.99 15.60
CA PRO A 219 15.45 9.47 15.34
C PRO A 219 15.94 9.03 13.95
N TYR A 220 16.93 9.76 13.40
CA TYR A 220 17.56 9.43 12.12
C TYR A 220 19.06 9.68 12.13
N ASP A 221 19.80 8.87 11.35
CA ASP A 221 21.18 9.19 10.99
C ASP A 221 21.24 9.99 9.69
N VAL A 222 20.41 9.61 8.72
CA VAL A 222 20.20 10.31 7.44
C VAL A 222 18.69 10.47 7.22
N LEU A 223 18.26 11.67 6.81
CA LEU A 223 16.87 12.00 6.57
C LEU A 223 16.66 12.42 5.11
N SER A 224 15.54 12.03 4.51
CA SER A 224 15.09 12.59 3.23
C SER A 224 13.62 12.97 3.30
N ILE A 225 13.24 14.11 2.72
CA ILE A 225 11.86 14.65 2.73
C ILE A 225 11.33 14.75 1.28
N ASP A 226 10.22 14.07 0.99
CA ASP A 226 9.53 14.07 -0.33
C ASP A 226 8.00 14.03 -0.10
N ILE A 227 7.49 15.09 0.51
CA ILE A 227 6.10 15.26 0.98
C ILE A 227 5.21 16.06 0.01
N GLY A 228 5.68 16.30 -1.21
CA GLY A 228 4.94 17.08 -2.21
C GLY A 228 4.79 18.57 -1.85
N SER A 229 3.73 19.21 -2.34
CA SER A 229 3.40 20.62 -2.07
C SER A 229 2.01 20.77 -1.45
N ALA A 230 1.83 21.82 -0.67
CA ALA A 230 0.57 22.20 -0.03
C ALA A 230 -0.33 23.01 -0.97
N PRO A 231 -1.64 23.10 -0.71
CA PRO A 231 -2.49 24.05 -1.41
C PRO A 231 -2.13 25.47 -1.00
N LYS A 232 -2.08 26.40 -1.95
CA LYS A 232 -1.95 27.82 -1.61
C LYS A 232 -3.34 28.39 -1.29
N PRO A 233 -3.55 29.00 -0.11
CA PRO A 233 -4.82 29.63 0.25
C PRO A 233 -5.21 30.72 -0.75
N ILE A 234 -6.52 30.93 -0.90
CA ILE A 234 -7.08 32.05 -1.66
C ILE A 234 -6.82 33.34 -0.88
N SER A 235 -6.33 34.38 -1.56
CA SER A 235 -5.75 35.57 -0.92
C SER A 235 -6.67 36.35 0.02
N ARG A 236 -7.97 36.43 -0.28
CA ARG A 236 -9.00 37.08 0.55
C ARG A 236 -9.82 36.06 1.36
N GLY A 237 -9.44 34.78 1.33
CA GLY A 237 -10.20 33.69 1.94
C GLY A 237 -11.46 33.30 1.15
N CYS A 238 -12.22 32.40 1.76
CA CYS A 238 -13.48 31.86 1.22
C CYS A 238 -14.54 31.96 2.30
N GLU A 239 -15.75 32.38 1.94
CA GLU A 239 -16.90 32.33 2.84
C GLU A 239 -17.29 30.89 3.17
N SER A 240 -17.96 30.70 4.31
CA SER A 240 -18.49 29.39 4.68
C SER A 240 -19.53 28.94 3.65
N GLY A 241 -19.39 27.70 3.15
CA GLY A 241 -20.26 27.12 2.13
C GLY A 241 -19.71 27.16 0.69
N ALA A 242 -18.59 27.83 0.42
CA ALA A 242 -17.97 27.82 -0.91
C ALA A 242 -17.39 26.43 -1.27
N SER A 243 -17.82 25.84 -2.39
CA SER A 243 -17.37 24.52 -2.85
C SER A 243 -16.06 24.62 -3.65
N ILE A 244 -14.93 24.70 -2.94
CA ILE A 244 -13.59 24.84 -3.55
C ILE A 244 -12.75 23.61 -3.28
N THR A 245 -12.36 22.93 -4.35
CA THR A 245 -11.57 21.71 -4.30
C THR A 245 -10.14 21.94 -4.79
N PRO A 246 -9.14 21.92 -3.90
CA PRO A 246 -7.75 22.00 -4.31
C PRO A 246 -7.27 20.69 -4.94
N VAL A 247 -6.49 20.83 -6.03
CA VAL A 247 -5.84 19.70 -6.71
C VAL A 247 -4.63 19.19 -5.94
N LYS A 248 -3.93 20.08 -5.22
CA LYS A 248 -2.78 19.73 -4.37
C LYS A 248 -3.15 19.87 -2.88
N PRO A 249 -2.73 18.95 -2.00
CA PRO A 249 -1.94 17.76 -2.32
C PRO A 249 -2.85 16.71 -3.01
N ILE A 250 -2.26 15.85 -3.84
CA ILE A 250 -3.00 15.05 -4.83
C ILE A 250 -3.75 13.87 -4.18
N ASP A 251 -3.20 13.34 -3.09
CA ASP A 251 -3.69 12.21 -2.28
C ASP A 251 -5.17 12.32 -1.88
N GLY A 252 -5.72 13.52 -1.73
CA GLY A 252 -7.15 13.71 -1.46
C GLY A 252 -8.01 14.08 -2.68
N PHE A 253 -7.40 14.46 -3.81
CA PHE A 253 -8.15 15.00 -4.94
C PHE A 253 -8.95 13.94 -5.68
N CYS A 254 -8.43 12.71 -5.84
CA CYS A 254 -9.15 11.62 -6.50
C CYS A 254 -10.47 11.30 -5.78
N ALA A 255 -10.45 11.17 -4.45
CA ALA A 255 -11.66 10.92 -3.67
C ALA A 255 -12.66 12.07 -3.74
N ARG A 256 -12.19 13.32 -3.67
CA ARG A 256 -13.05 14.51 -3.85
C ARG A 256 -13.66 14.55 -5.25
N TRP A 257 -12.90 14.17 -6.28
CA TRP A 257 -13.38 14.10 -7.65
C TRP A 257 -14.52 13.11 -7.81
N ASP A 258 -14.45 11.92 -7.20
CA ASP A 258 -15.53 10.94 -7.26
C ASP A 258 -16.82 11.49 -6.64
N VAL A 259 -16.71 12.19 -5.51
CA VAL A 259 -17.84 12.88 -4.87
C VAL A 259 -18.42 13.97 -5.78
N ILE A 260 -17.57 14.81 -6.38
CA ILE A 260 -18.00 15.86 -7.33
C ILE A 260 -18.71 15.24 -8.53
N LEU A 261 -18.14 14.18 -9.12
CA LEU A 261 -18.72 13.48 -10.26
C LEU A 261 -20.11 12.94 -9.92
N SER A 262 -20.26 12.22 -8.80
CA SER A 262 -21.56 11.71 -8.35
C SER A 262 -22.56 12.83 -8.07
N ARG A 263 -22.14 13.90 -7.38
CA ARG A 263 -23.01 15.03 -7.05
C ARG A 263 -23.51 15.77 -8.28
N VAL A 264 -22.62 16.09 -9.22
CA VAL A 264 -22.95 16.81 -10.45
C VAL A 264 -23.86 15.96 -11.35
N LEU A 265 -23.66 14.65 -11.40
CA LEU A 265 -24.54 13.75 -12.17
C LEU A 265 -25.91 13.53 -11.49
N ALA A 266 -25.99 13.67 -10.17
CA ALA A 266 -27.22 13.54 -9.40
C ALA A 266 -28.04 14.85 -9.27
N SER A 267 -27.47 16.01 -9.63
CA SER A 267 -28.17 17.31 -9.59
C SER A 267 -29.41 17.30 -10.46
N ASP A 268 -30.39 18.19 -10.28
CA ASP A 268 -31.54 18.29 -11.21
C ASP A 268 -31.06 18.60 -12.65
N ALA A 269 -31.60 17.88 -13.65
CA ALA A 269 -31.26 18.07 -15.06
C ALA A 269 -31.69 19.44 -15.60
N ALA A 270 -32.67 20.09 -14.97
CA ALA A 270 -33.10 21.45 -15.31
C ALA A 270 -32.12 22.51 -14.78
N VAL A 271 -31.30 22.17 -13.78
CA VAL A 271 -30.34 23.10 -13.18
C VAL A 271 -29.00 22.95 -13.87
N ARG A 272 -28.56 24.03 -14.52
CA ARG A 272 -27.25 24.08 -15.16
C ARG A 272 -26.15 24.04 -14.10
N GLN A 273 -25.16 23.17 -14.30
CA GLN A 273 -24.01 23.03 -13.41
C GLN A 273 -22.79 23.71 -14.03
N ARG A 274 -22.11 24.58 -13.28
CA ARG A 274 -20.93 25.33 -13.71
C ARG A 274 -19.72 24.98 -12.88
N ILE A 275 -18.75 24.31 -13.51
CA ILE A 275 -17.49 23.90 -12.90
C ILE A 275 -16.38 24.83 -13.37
N VAL A 276 -15.73 25.52 -12.45
CA VAL A 276 -14.69 26.52 -12.75
C VAL A 276 -13.31 25.97 -12.36
N VAL A 277 -12.44 25.76 -13.34
CA VAL A 277 -11.04 25.39 -13.12
C VAL A 277 -10.17 26.64 -13.05
N VAL A 278 -9.55 26.90 -11.91
CA VAL A 278 -8.67 28.05 -11.69
C VAL A 278 -7.22 27.65 -11.88
N GLY A 279 -6.60 28.15 -12.96
CA GLY A 279 -5.19 27.96 -13.31
C GLY A 279 -4.97 27.54 -14.76
N GLY A 280 -4.57 28.46 -15.64
CA GLY A 280 -4.32 28.18 -17.07
C GLY A 280 -2.98 27.50 -17.40
N GLY A 281 -2.39 26.74 -16.48
CA GLY A 281 -1.18 25.94 -16.73
C GLY A 281 -1.49 24.57 -17.35
N ALA A 282 -0.47 23.74 -17.57
CA ALA A 282 -0.65 22.40 -18.16
C ALA A 282 -1.65 21.53 -17.39
N GLY A 283 -1.49 21.42 -16.07
CA GLY A 283 -2.40 20.64 -15.23
C GLY A 283 -3.84 21.16 -15.25
N GLY A 284 -4.05 22.49 -15.22
CA GLY A 284 -5.41 23.04 -15.20
C GLY A 284 -6.12 22.94 -16.56
N VAL A 285 -5.42 23.15 -17.67
CA VAL A 285 -5.96 22.92 -19.02
C VAL A 285 -6.31 21.44 -19.22
N GLU A 286 -5.40 20.55 -18.85
CA GLU A 286 -5.60 19.09 -18.96
C GLU A 286 -6.78 18.62 -18.10
N LEU A 287 -6.86 19.08 -16.85
CA LEU A 287 -7.99 18.76 -15.96
C LEU A 287 -9.32 19.31 -16.49
N ALA A 288 -9.38 20.55 -16.97
CA ALA A 288 -10.62 21.11 -17.54
C ALA A 288 -11.16 20.25 -18.68
N LEU A 289 -10.28 19.83 -19.60
CA LEU A 289 -10.64 18.97 -20.73
C LEU A 289 -11.03 17.54 -20.26
N SER A 290 -10.30 16.97 -19.30
CA SER A 290 -10.60 15.66 -18.71
C SER A 290 -11.94 15.62 -17.99
N MET A 291 -12.22 16.63 -17.17
CA MET A 291 -13.48 16.74 -16.42
C MET A 291 -14.66 16.86 -17.36
N GLN A 292 -14.57 17.76 -18.34
CA GLN A 292 -15.63 17.94 -19.33
C GLN A 292 -15.89 16.63 -20.09
N ALA A 293 -14.85 15.96 -20.58
CA ALA A 293 -14.98 14.72 -21.33
C ALA A 293 -15.70 13.63 -20.51
N ARG A 294 -15.35 13.47 -19.22
CA ARG A 294 -16.01 12.50 -18.34
C ARG A 294 -17.45 12.88 -18.05
N LEU A 295 -17.70 14.11 -17.62
CA LEU A 295 -19.02 14.58 -17.22
C LEU A 295 -20.01 14.54 -18.38
N HIS A 296 -19.62 15.01 -19.57
CA HIS A 296 -20.48 14.97 -20.75
C HIS A 296 -20.78 13.53 -21.17
N ARG A 297 -19.78 12.64 -21.14
CA ARG A 297 -19.98 11.22 -21.48
C ARG A 297 -20.95 10.54 -20.51
N GLU A 298 -20.82 10.77 -19.20
CA GLU A 298 -21.74 10.18 -18.23
C GLU A 298 -23.13 10.84 -18.25
N ALA A 299 -23.24 12.14 -18.50
CA ALA A 299 -24.52 12.83 -18.69
C ALA A 299 -25.31 12.23 -19.86
N VAL A 300 -24.65 12.00 -21.01
CA VAL A 300 -25.28 11.34 -22.18
C VAL A 300 -25.78 9.94 -21.84
N LYS A 301 -25.01 9.15 -21.08
CA LYS A 301 -25.45 7.81 -20.63
C LYS A 301 -26.68 7.85 -19.74
N LEU A 302 -26.84 8.92 -18.97
CA LEU A 302 -28.02 9.18 -18.14
C LEU A 302 -29.18 9.84 -18.91
N GLY A 303 -29.06 10.02 -20.23
CA GLY A 303 -30.09 10.66 -21.05
C GLY A 303 -30.20 12.17 -20.86
N ARG A 304 -29.14 12.82 -20.32
CA ARG A 304 -29.09 14.26 -20.08
C ARG A 304 -28.42 15.00 -21.23
N ASP A 305 -28.80 16.25 -21.43
CA ASP A 305 -28.06 17.15 -22.31
C ASP A 305 -26.69 17.46 -21.70
N PRO A 306 -25.56 17.08 -22.35
CA PRO A 306 -24.22 17.41 -21.86
C PRO A 306 -23.99 18.93 -21.72
N GLN A 307 -24.70 19.78 -22.47
CA GLN A 307 -24.58 21.25 -22.38
C GLN A 307 -25.17 21.85 -21.09
N SER A 308 -25.91 21.04 -20.31
CA SER A 308 -26.31 21.38 -18.94
C SER A 308 -25.11 21.48 -17.98
N ILE A 309 -23.94 20.95 -18.36
CA ILE A 309 -22.71 21.02 -17.57
C ILE A 309 -21.68 21.89 -18.29
N GLU A 310 -21.43 23.08 -17.75
CA GLU A 310 -20.40 24.01 -18.23
C GLU A 310 -19.08 23.80 -17.50
N VAL A 311 -17.99 23.84 -18.26
CA VAL A 311 -16.64 23.91 -17.71
C VAL A 311 -16.01 25.22 -18.14
N VAL A 312 -15.48 25.97 -17.17
CA VAL A 312 -14.84 27.28 -17.38
C VAL A 312 -13.40 27.21 -16.90
N LEU A 313 -12.45 27.70 -17.70
CA LEU A 313 -11.05 27.83 -17.34
C LEU A 313 -10.72 29.30 -17.05
N VAL A 314 -10.27 29.59 -15.84
CA VAL A 314 -9.90 30.95 -15.41
C VAL A 314 -8.39 31.02 -15.18
N SER A 315 -7.74 32.06 -15.70
CA SER A 315 -6.30 32.26 -15.56
C SER A 315 -5.93 33.72 -15.40
N ARG A 316 -5.03 34.00 -14.45
CA ARG A 316 -4.40 35.32 -14.29
C ARG A 316 -3.48 35.70 -15.46
N SER A 317 -3.02 34.70 -16.22
CA SER A 317 -2.16 34.92 -17.38
C SER A 317 -2.99 35.39 -18.57
N THR A 318 -2.42 36.20 -19.44
CA THR A 318 -3.04 36.61 -20.71
C THR A 318 -3.17 35.48 -21.73
N GLN A 319 -2.63 34.30 -21.43
CA GLN A 319 -2.56 33.13 -22.32
C GLN A 319 -2.64 31.83 -21.50
N VAL A 320 -3.21 30.78 -22.10
CA VAL A 320 -3.11 29.41 -21.58
C VAL A 320 -1.73 28.84 -21.85
N LEU A 321 -1.29 27.88 -21.02
CA LEU A 321 0.00 27.19 -21.14
C LEU A 321 1.19 28.16 -21.32
N PRO A 322 1.36 29.16 -20.45
CA PRO A 322 2.37 30.22 -20.63
C PRO A 322 3.82 29.71 -20.60
N GLN A 323 4.07 28.47 -20.16
CA GLN A 323 5.40 27.83 -20.20
C GLN A 323 5.66 26.98 -21.47
N HIS A 324 4.66 26.80 -22.33
CA HIS A 324 4.79 26.00 -23.56
C HIS A 324 4.93 26.87 -24.81
N SER A 325 5.34 26.28 -25.95
CA SER A 325 5.51 27.01 -27.21
C SER A 325 4.18 27.51 -27.78
N ILE A 326 4.26 28.53 -28.64
CA ILE A 326 3.09 29.09 -29.34
C ILE A 326 2.32 28.01 -30.11
N ALA A 327 3.03 27.05 -30.72
CA ALA A 327 2.41 25.94 -31.45
C ALA A 327 1.53 25.08 -30.54
N VAL A 328 1.99 24.75 -29.32
CA VAL A 328 1.19 24.00 -28.34
C VAL A 328 -0.02 24.83 -27.87
N ARG A 329 0.18 26.13 -27.61
CA ARG A 329 -0.93 27.02 -27.18
C ARG A 329 -2.05 27.06 -28.20
N LYS A 330 -1.72 27.27 -29.47
CA LYS A 330 -2.71 27.31 -30.56
C LYS A 330 -3.53 26.02 -30.67
N ILE A 331 -2.91 24.86 -30.48
CA ILE A 331 -3.62 23.57 -30.48
C ILE A 331 -4.63 23.53 -29.32
N PHE A 332 -4.22 23.88 -28.10
CA PHE A 332 -5.12 23.86 -26.95
C PHE A 332 -6.20 24.96 -26.99
N GLU A 333 -5.89 26.15 -27.50
CA GLU A 333 -6.89 27.20 -27.72
C GLU A 333 -7.98 26.72 -28.69
N LYS A 334 -7.58 26.07 -29.78
CA LYS A 334 -8.51 25.44 -30.73
C LYS A 334 -9.34 24.35 -30.05
N LEU A 335 -8.72 23.42 -29.31
CA LEU A 335 -9.42 22.34 -28.62
C LEU A 335 -10.43 22.85 -27.58
N LEU A 336 -10.04 23.85 -26.77
CA LEU A 336 -10.93 24.48 -25.78
C LEU A 336 -12.13 25.13 -26.46
N ALA A 337 -11.92 25.84 -27.58
CA ALA A 337 -12.98 26.47 -28.35
C ALA A 337 -13.92 25.43 -29.01
N GLU A 338 -13.37 24.40 -29.66
CA GLU A 338 -14.15 23.32 -30.28
C GLU A 338 -15.03 22.59 -29.28
N ARG A 339 -14.55 22.45 -28.04
CA ARG A 339 -15.31 21.84 -26.95
C ARG A 339 -16.17 22.81 -26.15
N LYS A 340 -16.26 24.08 -26.54
CA LYS A 340 -17.03 25.11 -25.83
C LYS A 340 -16.64 25.24 -24.35
N VAL A 341 -15.38 25.01 -24.01
CA VAL A 341 -14.85 25.36 -22.69
C VAL A 341 -14.64 26.88 -22.69
N GLU A 342 -15.36 27.58 -21.81
CA GLU A 342 -15.20 29.03 -21.68
C GLU A 342 -13.82 29.33 -21.08
N VAL A 343 -13.05 30.25 -21.68
CA VAL A 343 -11.71 30.61 -21.21
C VAL A 343 -11.68 32.09 -20.84
N GLN A 344 -11.40 32.38 -19.56
CA GLN A 344 -11.26 33.74 -19.03
C GLN A 344 -9.80 34.01 -18.65
N LEU A 345 -9.13 34.85 -19.44
CA LEU A 345 -7.71 35.18 -19.31
C LEU A 345 -7.51 36.55 -18.66
N ALA A 346 -6.28 36.82 -18.23
CA ALA A 346 -5.90 38.06 -17.53
C ALA A 346 -6.76 38.34 -16.28
N ARG A 347 -7.29 37.28 -15.66
CA ARG A 347 -8.27 37.38 -14.57
C ARG A 347 -7.80 36.63 -13.35
N GLN A 348 -7.56 37.35 -12.27
CA GLN A 348 -7.08 36.77 -11.02
C GLN A 348 -8.23 36.59 -10.03
N VAL A 349 -8.49 35.34 -9.65
CA VAL A 349 -9.39 35.02 -8.53
C VAL A 349 -8.69 35.37 -7.23
N THR A 350 -9.36 36.14 -6.39
CA THR A 350 -8.83 36.69 -5.13
C THR A 350 -9.58 36.21 -3.90
N GLY A 351 -10.85 35.81 -4.04
CA GLY A 351 -11.74 35.35 -2.97
C GLY A 351 -12.87 34.49 -3.52
N ALA A 352 -13.73 33.97 -2.65
CA ALA A 352 -14.95 33.25 -3.04
C ALA A 352 -16.06 33.43 -2.00
N THR A 353 -17.29 33.61 -2.48
CA THR A 353 -18.53 33.47 -1.70
C THR A 353 -19.07 32.05 -1.84
N ALA A 354 -20.23 31.76 -1.26
CA ALA A 354 -20.92 30.48 -1.46
C ALA A 354 -21.27 30.20 -2.94
N THR A 355 -21.44 31.24 -3.77
CA THR A 355 -21.94 31.13 -5.15
C THR A 355 -21.01 31.70 -6.20
N ASP A 356 -20.06 32.56 -5.82
CA ASP A 356 -19.27 33.37 -6.76
C ASP A 356 -17.78 33.42 -6.42
N LEU A 357 -16.93 33.27 -7.44
CA LEU A 357 -15.50 33.58 -7.33
C LEU A 357 -15.27 35.07 -7.55
N LEU A 358 -14.61 35.70 -6.58
CA LEU A 358 -14.33 37.14 -6.58
C LEU A 358 -13.01 37.43 -7.31
N CYS A 359 -13.05 38.26 -8.34
CA CYS A 359 -11.88 38.59 -9.15
C CYS A 359 -11.25 39.95 -8.78
N SER A 360 -9.96 40.12 -9.10
CA SER A 360 -9.21 41.34 -8.82
C SER A 360 -9.71 42.58 -9.57
N ASP A 361 -10.41 42.36 -10.69
CA ASP A 361 -11.07 43.39 -11.52
C ASP A 361 -12.41 43.87 -10.93
N GLY A 362 -12.81 43.35 -9.77
CA GLY A 362 -14.06 43.70 -9.08
C GLY A 362 -15.29 42.95 -9.58
N GLN A 363 -15.16 42.12 -10.62
CA GLN A 363 -16.26 41.30 -11.14
C GLN A 363 -16.28 39.91 -10.48
N ALA A 364 -17.39 39.20 -10.64
CA ALA A 364 -17.65 37.89 -10.05
C ALA A 364 -17.86 36.81 -11.12
N ILE A 365 -17.52 35.56 -10.81
CA ILE A 365 -17.76 34.38 -11.66
C ILE A 365 -18.62 33.39 -10.88
N PRO A 366 -19.88 33.15 -11.28
CA PRO A 366 -20.71 32.19 -10.57
C PRO A 366 -20.19 30.77 -10.81
N PHE A 367 -20.32 29.90 -9.82
CA PHE A 367 -19.83 28.53 -9.86
C PHE A 367 -20.61 27.61 -8.92
N ASP A 368 -20.70 26.33 -9.27
CA ASP A 368 -21.19 25.27 -8.38
C ASP A 368 -20.02 24.46 -7.80
N GLU A 369 -18.90 24.37 -8.52
CA GLU A 369 -17.66 23.76 -8.05
C GLU A 369 -16.44 24.49 -8.61
N ALA A 370 -15.50 24.87 -7.75
CA ALA A 370 -14.25 25.48 -8.16
C ALA A 370 -13.08 24.51 -7.96
N ILE A 371 -12.41 24.14 -9.05
CA ILE A 371 -11.21 23.30 -9.03
C ILE A 371 -9.98 24.19 -8.97
N TRP A 372 -9.31 24.19 -7.83
CA TRP A 372 -8.16 25.06 -7.58
C TRP A 372 -6.86 24.37 -8.03
N CYS A 373 -6.44 24.65 -9.27
CA CYS A 373 -5.25 24.09 -9.93
C CYS A 373 -4.12 25.14 -10.09
N THR A 374 -3.89 25.93 -9.04
CA THR A 374 -2.82 26.94 -9.03
C THR A 374 -1.49 26.34 -8.55
N GLN A 375 -0.41 27.14 -8.56
CA GLN A 375 0.88 26.69 -8.03
C GLN A 375 0.76 26.36 -6.54
N GLY A 376 1.18 25.14 -6.16
CA GLY A 376 1.23 24.71 -4.77
C GLY A 376 2.21 25.55 -3.93
N GLY A 377 1.93 25.66 -2.64
CA GLY A 377 2.82 26.25 -1.65
C GLY A 377 3.69 25.20 -0.96
N ALA A 378 4.62 25.67 -0.13
CA ALA A 378 5.33 24.79 0.80
C ALA A 378 4.44 24.38 1.98
N GLN A 379 4.80 23.28 2.63
CA GLN A 379 4.12 22.83 3.85
C GLN A 379 4.43 23.78 5.01
N GLU A 380 3.40 24.25 5.72
CA GLU A 380 3.54 25.31 6.73
C GLU A 380 4.50 24.92 7.87
N TRP A 381 4.47 23.65 8.28
CA TRP A 381 5.29 23.16 9.37
C TRP A 381 6.81 23.24 9.11
N LEU A 382 7.24 23.37 7.85
CA LEU A 382 8.64 23.56 7.49
C LEU A 382 9.20 24.87 8.04
N ARG A 383 8.38 25.91 8.17
CA ARG A 383 8.79 27.21 8.72
C ARG A 383 9.18 27.15 10.18
N GLY A 384 8.69 26.14 10.90
CA GLY A 384 9.09 25.88 12.28
C GLY A 384 10.45 25.19 12.40
N THR A 385 11.01 24.67 11.31
CA THR A 385 12.29 23.94 11.31
C THR A 385 13.49 24.88 11.17
N ASN A 386 14.68 24.37 11.50
CA ASN A 386 15.95 25.08 11.25
C ASN A 386 16.51 24.86 9.83
N LEU A 387 15.75 24.23 8.92
CA LEU A 387 16.18 24.03 7.54
C LEU A 387 16.14 25.36 6.80
N ALA A 388 17.14 25.62 5.96
CA ALA A 388 17.11 26.76 5.06
C ALA A 388 15.97 26.58 4.05
N LEU A 389 15.13 27.61 3.93
CA LEU A 389 14.00 27.64 3.00
C LEU A 389 14.21 28.73 1.95
N ASP A 390 13.65 28.55 0.76
CA ASP A 390 13.53 29.62 -0.23
C ASP A 390 12.44 30.63 0.16
N ASN A 391 12.30 31.71 -0.61
CA ASN A 391 11.30 32.76 -0.35
C ASN A 391 9.84 32.27 -0.41
N ALA A 392 9.60 31.08 -0.99
CA ALA A 392 8.29 30.46 -1.06
C ALA A 392 8.07 29.39 0.03
N GLY A 393 9.06 29.18 0.91
CA GLY A 393 9.02 28.24 2.03
C GLY A 393 9.47 26.83 1.68
N PHE A 394 9.96 26.56 0.47
CA PHE A 394 10.44 25.23 0.08
C PHE A 394 11.86 24.99 0.61
N ILE A 395 12.22 23.73 0.87
CA ILE A 395 13.54 23.39 1.42
C ILE A 395 14.62 23.72 0.38
N ALA A 396 15.54 24.61 0.72
CA ALA A 396 16.67 24.97 -0.12
C ALA A 396 17.72 23.85 -0.10
N VAL A 397 18.03 23.31 -1.29
CA VAL A 397 18.98 22.21 -1.45
C VAL A 397 20.04 22.52 -2.51
N HIS A 398 21.21 21.91 -2.33
CA HIS A 398 22.25 21.83 -3.36
C HIS A 398 21.80 20.97 -4.54
N PRO A 399 22.51 20.98 -5.69
CA PRO A 399 22.31 20.00 -6.76
C PRO A 399 22.59 18.56 -6.34
N SER A 400 23.12 18.30 -5.14
CA SER A 400 23.19 16.96 -4.55
C SER A 400 21.87 16.52 -3.89
N LEU A 401 20.86 17.41 -3.82
CA LEU A 401 19.61 17.28 -3.06
C LEU A 401 19.78 17.34 -1.54
N GLU A 402 20.99 17.58 -1.05
CA GLU A 402 21.26 17.82 0.38
C GLU A 402 20.88 19.26 0.74
N SER A 403 20.31 19.44 1.94
CA SER A 403 20.01 20.74 2.52
C SER A 403 21.29 21.59 2.57
N ILE A 404 21.15 22.89 2.26
CA ILE A 404 22.29 23.80 2.18
C ILE A 404 22.89 24.16 3.55
N ASN A 405 22.17 23.93 4.64
CA ASN A 405 22.60 24.32 5.99
C ASN A 405 22.60 23.16 7.00
N THR A 406 22.06 22.01 6.65
CA THR A 406 21.98 20.85 7.54
C THR A 406 22.48 19.60 6.82
N PRO A 407 23.74 19.19 7.06
CA PRO A 407 24.25 17.92 6.54
C PRO A 407 23.38 16.74 6.94
N ASP A 408 23.40 15.68 6.13
CA ASP A 408 22.63 14.44 6.34
C ASP A 408 21.11 14.56 6.13
N VAL A 409 20.60 15.77 5.86
CA VAL A 409 19.18 16.00 5.51
C VAL A 409 19.05 16.31 4.03
N PHE A 410 18.21 15.54 3.34
CA PHE A 410 17.93 15.66 1.91
C PHE A 410 16.48 16.07 1.68
N ALA A 411 16.21 16.70 0.54
CA ALA A 411 14.85 16.92 0.07
C ALA A 411 14.74 16.71 -1.44
N ALA A 412 13.64 16.10 -1.88
CA ALA A 412 13.34 15.87 -3.28
C ALA A 412 11.86 16.11 -3.59
N GLY A 413 11.50 16.06 -4.87
CA GLY A 413 10.14 16.35 -5.32
C GLY A 413 9.75 17.82 -5.19
N ASP A 414 8.46 18.06 -5.05
CA ASP A 414 7.89 19.42 -5.03
C ASP A 414 8.33 20.22 -3.78
N VAL A 415 8.66 19.54 -2.68
CA VAL A 415 9.09 20.20 -1.43
C VAL A 415 10.47 20.84 -1.54
N ALA A 416 11.30 20.39 -2.50
CA ALA A 416 12.69 20.82 -2.65
C ALA A 416 12.86 21.98 -3.65
N ALA A 417 13.70 22.95 -3.31
CA ALA A 417 14.15 24.03 -4.17
C ALA A 417 15.65 23.89 -4.45
N VAL A 418 15.99 23.35 -5.62
CA VAL A 418 17.39 23.28 -6.09
C VAL A 418 17.80 24.68 -6.54
N LEU A 419 18.51 25.42 -5.70
CA LEU A 419 18.75 26.87 -5.91
C LEU A 419 19.50 27.17 -7.21
N GLU A 420 20.47 26.34 -7.57
CA GLU A 420 21.26 26.49 -8.80
C GLU A 420 20.47 26.15 -10.07
N HIS A 421 19.38 25.40 -9.94
CA HIS A 421 18.55 24.95 -11.05
C HIS A 421 17.05 25.10 -10.73
N PRO A 422 16.50 26.33 -10.65
CA PRO A 422 15.09 26.55 -10.33
C PRO A 422 14.18 25.91 -11.37
N ARG A 423 13.14 25.18 -10.92
CA ARG A 423 12.19 24.48 -11.80
C ARG A 423 10.74 24.58 -11.31
N PRO A 424 9.77 24.47 -12.23
CA PRO A 424 8.37 24.29 -11.85
C PRO A 424 8.19 23.03 -10.98
N LYS A 425 7.28 23.11 -10.01
CA LYS A 425 6.90 22.01 -9.12
C LYS A 425 5.97 21.03 -9.86
N ALA A 426 6.58 20.03 -10.51
CA ALA A 426 5.90 19.07 -11.36
C ALA A 426 6.48 17.64 -11.21
N GLY A 427 5.60 16.63 -11.28
CA GLY A 427 5.97 15.22 -11.06
C GLY A 427 7.09 14.69 -11.95
N VAL A 428 7.21 15.19 -13.20
CA VAL A 428 8.29 14.81 -14.12
C VAL A 428 9.69 15.10 -13.56
N PHE A 429 9.84 16.15 -12.75
CA PHE A 429 11.10 16.48 -12.12
C PHE A 429 11.34 15.66 -10.86
N ALA A 430 10.28 15.42 -10.07
CA ALA A 430 10.33 14.57 -8.88
C ALA A 430 10.82 13.16 -9.21
N VAL A 431 10.24 12.52 -10.25
CA VAL A 431 10.65 11.18 -10.72
C VAL A 431 12.14 11.13 -11.08
N ARG A 432 12.68 12.22 -11.66
CA ARG A 432 14.07 12.28 -12.12
C ARG A 432 15.06 12.57 -11.00
N GLN A 433 14.59 13.02 -9.83
CA GLN A 433 15.42 13.17 -8.64
C GLN A 433 15.66 11.84 -7.92
N GLY A 434 14.85 10.80 -8.17
CA GLY A 434 15.02 9.48 -7.55
C GLY A 434 16.44 8.90 -7.71
N PRO A 435 16.95 8.69 -8.93
CA PRO A 435 18.28 8.10 -9.12
C PRO A 435 19.45 8.86 -8.45
N PRO A 436 19.59 10.20 -8.61
CA PRO A 436 20.65 10.93 -7.92
C PRO A 436 20.44 10.96 -6.40
N LEU A 437 19.19 11.01 -5.91
CA LEU A 437 18.89 10.94 -4.48
C LEU A 437 19.37 9.60 -3.89
N THR A 438 19.01 8.47 -4.49
CA THR A 438 19.44 7.14 -4.03
C THR A 438 20.96 7.03 -3.93
N ALA A 439 21.68 7.50 -4.96
CA ALA A 439 23.13 7.45 -5.00
C ALA A 439 23.77 8.30 -3.89
N ASN A 440 23.20 9.48 -3.61
CA ASN A 440 23.71 10.38 -2.58
C ASN A 440 23.34 9.94 -1.17
N LEU A 441 22.15 9.36 -0.95
CA LEU A 441 21.78 8.75 0.34
C LEU A 441 22.74 7.60 0.68
N ARG A 442 23.03 6.71 -0.27
CA ARG A 442 24.06 5.66 -0.10
C ARG A 442 25.43 6.24 0.20
N SER A 443 25.84 7.26 -0.57
CA SER A 443 27.14 7.90 -0.35
C SER A 443 27.23 8.45 1.07
N ARG A 444 26.17 9.10 1.55
CA ARG A 444 26.12 9.67 2.89
C ARG A 444 26.14 8.61 3.99
N LEU A 445 25.34 7.55 3.85
CA LEU A 445 25.34 6.40 4.78
C LEU A 445 26.73 5.77 4.89
N LEU A 446 27.49 5.72 3.79
CA LEU A 446 28.83 5.16 3.73
C LEU A 446 29.96 6.18 4.07
N GLY A 447 29.62 7.39 4.50
CA GLY A 447 30.61 8.43 4.83
C GLY A 447 31.38 8.98 3.62
N ARG A 448 30.83 8.84 2.41
CA ARG A 448 31.40 9.32 1.15
C ARG A 448 30.79 10.67 0.77
N ALA A 449 31.56 11.47 0.03
CA ALA A 449 31.08 12.74 -0.50
C ALA A 449 29.88 12.55 -1.45
N VAL A 450 28.86 13.39 -1.29
CA VAL A 450 27.71 13.47 -2.19
C VAL A 450 28.10 14.09 -3.53
N LYS A 451 27.34 13.79 -4.60
CA LYS A 451 27.63 14.26 -5.95
C LYS A 451 26.49 15.13 -6.49
N PRO A 452 26.80 16.27 -7.14
CA PRO A 452 25.78 17.08 -7.80
C PRO A 452 25.20 16.34 -9.01
N PHE A 453 23.93 16.55 -9.32
CA PHE A 453 23.33 16.15 -10.59
C PHE A 453 22.88 17.38 -11.39
N VAL A 454 22.94 17.26 -12.73
CA VAL A 454 22.45 18.31 -13.63
C VAL A 454 21.15 17.83 -14.28
N PRO A 455 20.01 18.49 -14.02
CA PRO A 455 18.74 18.12 -14.64
C PRO A 455 18.72 18.46 -16.13
N GLN A 456 18.09 17.61 -16.94
CA GLN A 456 17.90 17.89 -18.36
C GLN A 456 17.10 19.19 -18.59
N THR A 457 17.56 20.04 -19.51
CA THR A 457 16.93 21.34 -19.78
C THR A 457 15.62 21.23 -20.56
N ARG A 458 15.51 20.24 -21.45
CA ARG A 458 14.34 19.98 -22.29
C ARG A 458 13.76 18.60 -21.97
N PHE A 459 12.45 18.48 -22.05
CA PHE A 459 11.74 17.21 -21.89
C PHE A 459 10.57 17.12 -22.87
N LEU A 460 10.11 15.89 -23.13
CA LEU A 460 8.86 15.65 -23.83
C LEU A 460 7.71 15.74 -22.82
N GLY A 461 6.83 16.72 -22.99
CA GLY A 461 5.54 16.77 -22.30
C GLY A 461 4.47 16.12 -23.17
N LEU A 462 3.63 15.29 -22.58
CA LEU A 462 2.46 14.69 -23.21
C LEU A 462 1.24 15.15 -22.41
N ILE A 463 0.44 16.04 -22.98
CA ILE A 463 -0.71 16.66 -22.31
C ILE A 463 -1.97 16.08 -22.95
N GLY A 464 -2.76 15.37 -22.17
CA GLY A 464 -4.01 14.75 -22.62
C GLY A 464 -5.09 15.79 -22.93
N ALA A 465 -6.03 15.38 -23.77
CA ALA A 465 -7.28 16.11 -23.98
C ALA A 465 -8.47 15.40 -23.33
N GLY A 466 -8.29 14.35 -22.53
CA GLY A 466 -9.37 13.68 -21.79
C GLY A 466 -10.31 12.75 -22.60
N ASP A 467 -10.15 12.68 -23.92
CA ASP A 467 -10.94 11.85 -24.85
C ASP A 467 -10.08 10.81 -25.60
N GLY A 468 -8.87 10.55 -25.10
CA GLY A 468 -7.86 9.72 -25.77
C GLY A 468 -7.06 10.46 -26.84
N ASN A 469 -7.25 11.77 -27.04
CA ASN A 469 -6.32 12.60 -27.81
C ASN A 469 -5.24 13.19 -26.89
N CYS A 470 -4.07 13.50 -27.45
CA CYS A 470 -2.91 13.98 -26.70
C CYS A 470 -2.07 14.94 -27.56
N VAL A 471 -1.48 15.93 -26.90
CA VAL A 471 -0.58 16.90 -27.52
C VAL A 471 0.83 16.73 -26.95
N ALA A 472 1.78 16.44 -27.83
CA ALA A 472 3.20 16.40 -27.51
C ALA A 472 3.80 17.81 -27.55
N SER A 473 4.58 18.15 -26.52
CA SER A 473 5.33 19.39 -26.39
C SER A 473 6.82 19.08 -26.21
N LYS A 474 7.66 19.49 -27.16
CA LYS A 474 9.12 19.34 -27.07
C LYS A 474 9.83 20.55 -27.67
N GLY A 475 10.24 21.48 -26.80
CA GLY A 475 10.83 22.75 -27.24
C GLY A 475 9.84 23.52 -28.13
N PRO A 476 10.20 23.94 -29.36
CA PRO A 476 9.28 24.64 -30.24
C PRO A 476 8.24 23.72 -30.91
N MET A 477 8.48 22.41 -30.95
CA MET A 477 7.65 21.46 -31.68
C MET A 477 6.38 21.11 -30.90
N ALA A 478 5.27 21.02 -31.64
CA ALA A 478 3.98 20.53 -31.16
C ALA A 478 3.42 19.50 -32.14
N LEU A 479 2.84 18.43 -31.62
CA LEU A 479 2.16 17.42 -32.42
C LEU A 479 0.91 16.95 -31.68
N GLU A 480 -0.18 16.75 -32.40
CA GLU A 480 -1.46 16.30 -31.87
C GLU A 480 -1.83 14.95 -32.50
N GLY A 481 -2.36 14.03 -31.70
CA GLY A 481 -2.90 12.78 -32.22
C GLY A 481 -3.22 11.75 -31.15
N ARG A 482 -4.14 10.83 -31.47
CA ARG A 482 -4.54 9.73 -30.56
C ARG A 482 -3.39 8.79 -30.22
N TRP A 483 -2.51 8.47 -31.17
CA TRP A 483 -1.36 7.59 -30.91
C TRP A 483 -0.38 8.17 -29.87
N LEU A 484 -0.37 9.49 -29.65
CA LEU A 484 0.42 10.12 -28.58
C LEU A 484 -0.17 9.84 -27.20
N TRP A 485 -1.48 9.60 -27.11
CA TRP A 485 -2.10 9.10 -25.89
C TRP A 485 -1.65 7.68 -25.61
N ASP A 486 -1.65 6.80 -26.62
CA ASP A 486 -1.16 5.42 -26.46
C ASP A 486 0.31 5.39 -25.99
N LEU A 487 1.14 6.31 -26.52
CA LEU A 487 2.51 6.49 -26.04
C LEU A 487 2.56 6.96 -24.58
N LYS A 488 1.72 7.94 -24.20
CA LYS A 488 1.63 8.44 -22.82
C LYS A 488 1.20 7.31 -21.87
N ASP A 489 0.13 6.60 -22.22
CA ASP A 489 -0.41 5.48 -21.48
C ASP A 489 0.65 4.39 -21.29
N TRP A 490 1.36 4.02 -22.36
CA TRP A 490 2.45 3.06 -22.29
C TRP A 490 3.58 3.52 -21.35
N ILE A 491 4.01 4.79 -21.41
CA ILE A 491 5.05 5.34 -20.51
C ILE A 491 4.58 5.27 -19.06
N ASP A 492 3.37 5.75 -18.79
CA ASP A 492 2.83 5.89 -17.45
C ASP A 492 2.55 4.51 -16.81
N ARG A 493 1.93 3.58 -17.54
CA ARG A 493 1.72 2.20 -17.09
C ARG A 493 3.03 1.44 -16.90
N THR A 494 4.02 1.65 -17.77
CA THR A 494 5.35 1.06 -17.60
C THR A 494 6.02 1.58 -16.32
N TRP A 495 5.88 2.88 -16.04
CA TRP A 495 6.39 3.47 -14.81
C TRP A 495 5.67 2.91 -13.58
N MET A 496 4.35 2.82 -13.58
CA MET A 496 3.58 2.22 -12.49
C MET A 496 3.93 0.74 -12.26
N ALA A 497 4.04 -0.04 -13.34
CA ALA A 497 4.39 -1.45 -13.25
C ALA A 497 5.72 -1.67 -12.50
N MET A 498 6.70 -0.76 -12.68
CA MET A 498 7.98 -0.83 -11.98
C MET A 498 7.89 -0.77 -10.46
N TYR A 499 6.83 -0.18 -9.89
CA TYR A 499 6.66 0.03 -8.45
C TYR A 499 5.48 -0.75 -7.84
N SER A 500 4.64 -1.37 -8.69
CA SER A 500 3.47 -2.14 -8.24
C SER A 500 3.59 -3.63 -8.50
N HIS A 501 3.72 -4.07 -9.77
CA HIS A 501 3.57 -5.49 -10.15
C HIS A 501 4.85 -6.14 -10.69
N ALA A 502 5.81 -5.36 -11.20
CA ALA A 502 7.08 -5.83 -11.74
C ALA A 502 8.23 -5.70 -10.72
N LEU A 503 7.91 -5.78 -9.43
CA LEU A 503 8.94 -5.91 -8.39
C LEU A 503 9.65 -7.27 -8.59
N PRO A 504 10.99 -7.31 -8.63
CA PRO A 504 11.71 -8.56 -8.80
C PRO A 504 11.26 -9.56 -7.73
N GLN A 505 10.97 -10.80 -8.13
CA GLN A 505 10.85 -11.87 -7.14
C GLN A 505 12.20 -12.00 -6.46
N MET A 506 12.26 -11.61 -5.19
CA MET A 506 13.39 -11.91 -4.33
C MET A 506 13.51 -13.42 -4.32
N GLY A 507 14.69 -13.94 -4.67
CA GLY A 507 14.96 -15.37 -4.65
C GLY A 507 14.97 -15.86 -3.21
N SER A 508 13.81 -16.06 -2.60
CA SER A 508 13.66 -17.06 -1.54
C SER A 508 13.68 -18.40 -2.24
N ALA A 509 14.87 -18.85 -2.66
CA ALA A 509 15.05 -20.27 -2.86
C ALA A 509 14.75 -20.88 -1.49
N GLU A 510 13.57 -21.50 -1.32
CA GLU A 510 13.30 -22.30 -0.13
C GLU A 510 14.51 -23.22 0.03
N PRO A 511 15.19 -23.20 1.18
CA PRO A 511 16.31 -24.08 1.39
C PRO A 511 15.81 -25.50 1.13
N PRO A 512 16.56 -26.33 0.36
CA PRO A 512 16.15 -27.69 0.11
C PRO A 512 15.86 -28.36 1.47
N PRO A 513 14.77 -29.14 1.59
CA PRO A 513 14.39 -29.73 2.86
C PRO A 513 15.58 -30.48 3.45
N PRO A 514 15.84 -30.37 4.78
CA PRO A 514 17.00 -30.99 5.41
C PRO A 514 17.10 -32.47 5.04
N GLU A 515 18.31 -32.99 4.84
CA GLU A 515 18.49 -34.41 4.49
C GLU A 515 17.84 -35.35 5.53
N VAL A 516 17.81 -34.93 6.81
CA VAL A 516 17.10 -35.62 7.90
C VAL A 516 15.58 -35.68 7.66
N ALA A 517 14.98 -34.61 7.13
CA ALA A 517 13.56 -34.58 6.80
C ALA A 517 13.22 -35.50 5.62
N LYS A 518 14.11 -35.59 4.62
CA LYS A 518 13.97 -36.54 3.52
C LYS A 518 14.05 -37.98 4.01
N ALA A 519 14.93 -38.26 4.99
CA ALA A 519 15.04 -39.56 5.63
C ALA A 519 13.83 -39.93 6.52
N ALA A 520 13.15 -38.94 7.10
CA ALA A 520 11.96 -39.13 7.94
C ALA A 520 10.66 -39.43 7.16
N GLY A 521 10.72 -39.46 5.82
CA GLY A 521 9.61 -39.89 4.95
C GLY A 521 8.69 -38.78 4.46
N ALA A 522 7.70 -39.16 3.64
CA ALA A 522 6.82 -38.24 2.92
C ALA A 522 5.95 -37.37 3.86
N GLU A 523 5.50 -37.91 5.00
CA GLU A 523 4.72 -37.15 5.98
C GLU A 523 5.53 -36.02 6.63
N ALA A 524 6.81 -36.25 6.95
CA ALA A 524 7.69 -35.22 7.52
C ALA A 524 7.98 -34.11 6.49
N LEU A 525 8.18 -34.48 5.23
CA LEU A 525 8.35 -33.53 4.12
C LEU A 525 7.08 -32.71 3.88
N GLN A 526 5.90 -33.33 3.93
CA GLN A 526 4.62 -32.65 3.78
C GLN A 526 4.32 -31.72 4.98
N ALA A 527 4.64 -32.16 6.20
CA ALA A 527 4.52 -31.30 7.37
C ALA A 527 5.44 -30.08 7.30
N LEU A 528 6.69 -30.25 6.81
CA LEU A 528 7.64 -29.16 6.64
C LEU A 528 7.29 -28.21 5.51
N SER A 529 6.73 -28.70 4.40
CA SER A 529 6.26 -27.84 3.30
C SER A 529 5.07 -26.97 3.72
N HIS A 530 4.20 -27.47 4.60
CA HIS A 530 3.16 -26.65 5.24
C HIS A 530 3.70 -25.74 6.37
N THR A 531 4.97 -25.90 6.79
CA THR A 531 5.62 -25.14 7.87
C THR A 531 6.62 -24.10 7.37
N SER A 532 6.96 -24.07 6.07
CA SER A 532 7.99 -23.16 5.53
C SER A 532 7.65 -21.66 5.72
N MET A 533 6.37 -21.35 5.89
CA MET A 533 5.86 -20.05 6.32
C MET A 533 5.16 -20.15 7.68
N ARG A 534 5.76 -19.59 8.73
CA ARG A 534 5.08 -19.33 10.01
C ARG A 534 4.52 -17.91 9.98
N CYS A 535 3.26 -17.69 10.35
CA CYS A 535 2.69 -16.35 10.56
C CYS A 535 3.04 -15.79 11.95
N GLY A 536 3.05 -14.47 12.11
CA GLY A 536 3.20 -13.81 13.42
C GLY A 536 1.85 -13.64 14.12
N GLY A 537 1.83 -12.91 15.24
CA GLY A 537 0.59 -12.74 16.02
C GLY A 537 0.00 -14.09 16.47
N CYS A 538 -1.33 -14.19 16.54
CA CYS A 538 -2.00 -15.44 16.92
C CYS A 538 -1.80 -16.58 15.90
N GLY A 539 -1.41 -16.28 14.66
CA GLY A 539 -1.08 -17.30 13.65
C GLY A 539 0.15 -18.14 13.99
N ALA A 540 0.97 -17.70 14.95
CA ALA A 540 2.13 -18.42 15.47
C ALA A 540 1.79 -19.43 16.60
N LYS A 541 0.54 -19.44 17.10
CA LYS A 541 0.15 -20.24 18.27
C LYS A 541 0.25 -21.74 17.98
N VAL A 542 0.58 -22.51 19.01
CA VAL A 542 0.50 -23.98 18.94
C VAL A 542 -0.98 -24.39 18.82
N GLY A 543 -1.30 -25.29 17.90
CA GLY A 543 -2.69 -25.73 17.70
C GLY A 543 -3.28 -26.42 18.93
N ALA A 544 -4.56 -26.15 19.22
CA ALA A 544 -5.25 -26.58 20.45
C ALA A 544 -5.06 -28.06 20.78
N THR A 545 -5.10 -28.96 19.77
CA THR A 545 -4.96 -30.40 20.01
C THR A 545 -3.62 -30.83 20.60
N VAL A 546 -2.53 -30.11 20.29
CA VAL A 546 -1.21 -30.40 20.88
C VAL A 546 -1.21 -30.01 22.35
N LEU A 547 -1.72 -28.81 22.65
CA LEU A 547 -1.83 -28.30 24.01
C LEU A 547 -2.70 -29.21 24.88
N SER A 548 -3.91 -29.58 24.43
CA SER A 548 -4.80 -30.47 25.19
C SER A 548 -4.16 -31.83 25.49
N ARG A 549 -3.43 -32.43 24.55
CA ARG A 549 -2.72 -33.70 24.78
C ARG A 549 -1.59 -33.57 25.81
N VAL A 550 -0.86 -32.46 25.80
CA VAL A 550 0.20 -32.21 26.80
C VAL A 550 -0.41 -31.98 28.18
N MET A 551 -1.46 -31.16 28.28
CA MET A 551 -2.15 -30.91 29.55
C MET A 551 -2.75 -32.19 30.15
N ALA A 552 -3.37 -33.05 29.32
CA ALA A 552 -3.84 -34.37 29.75
C ALA A 552 -2.68 -35.23 30.28
N ARG A 553 -1.55 -35.31 29.57
CA ARG A 553 -0.37 -36.04 30.05
C ARG A 553 0.20 -35.50 31.36
N LEU A 554 0.16 -34.18 31.58
CA LEU A 554 0.59 -33.56 32.84
C LEU A 554 -0.37 -33.92 33.99
N LYS A 555 -1.68 -33.91 33.75
CA LYS A 555 -2.71 -34.31 34.72
C LYS A 555 -2.62 -35.80 35.05
N ASP A 556 -2.63 -36.65 34.02
CA ASP A 556 -2.57 -38.12 34.15
C ASP A 556 -1.24 -38.59 34.77
N GLY A 557 -0.16 -37.86 34.51
CA GLY A 557 1.18 -38.11 35.08
C GLY A 557 1.37 -37.60 36.52
N GLY A 558 0.36 -36.98 37.13
CA GLY A 558 0.45 -36.42 38.48
C GLY A 558 1.41 -35.22 38.60
N HIS A 559 1.69 -34.52 37.49
CA HIS A 559 2.58 -33.36 37.46
C HIS A 559 1.87 -32.05 37.86
N LEU A 560 0.53 -32.05 37.92
CA LEU A 560 -0.28 -30.92 38.37
C LEU A 560 -0.77 -31.17 39.79
N ALA A 561 -0.73 -30.14 40.64
CA ALA A 561 -1.36 -30.19 41.95
C ALA A 561 -2.90 -30.29 41.82
N GLY A 562 -3.56 -30.94 42.78
CA GLY A 562 -5.03 -31.06 42.81
C GLY A 562 -5.76 -29.73 43.03
N GLU A 563 -7.09 -29.76 43.03
CA GLU A 563 -7.96 -28.57 43.21
C GLU A 563 -7.55 -27.75 44.44
N GLN A 564 -7.29 -26.45 44.23
CA GLN A 564 -6.90 -25.51 45.28
C GLN A 564 -8.09 -24.65 45.70
N ALA A 565 -8.32 -24.54 47.02
CA ALA A 565 -9.35 -23.68 47.57
C ALA A 565 -9.09 -22.20 47.18
N GLY A 566 -10.08 -21.53 46.59
CA GLY A 566 -10.01 -20.12 46.19
C GLY A 566 -9.86 -19.87 44.68
N VAL A 567 -9.67 -20.90 43.86
CA VAL A 567 -9.76 -20.81 42.39
C VAL A 567 -11.22 -20.93 41.97
N LEU A 568 -11.82 -19.83 41.51
CA LEU A 568 -13.21 -19.84 40.99
C LEU A 568 -13.26 -20.36 39.55
N LEU A 569 -12.20 -20.09 38.78
CA LEU A 569 -12.12 -20.45 37.38
C LEU A 569 -10.64 -20.64 37.00
N GLY A 570 -10.29 -21.81 36.45
CA GLY A 570 -8.90 -22.23 36.23
C GLY A 570 -8.80 -23.34 35.18
N LEU A 571 -7.80 -24.22 35.29
CA LEU A 571 -7.46 -25.22 34.26
C LEU A 571 -8.57 -26.23 33.91
N ASP A 572 -9.55 -26.43 34.80
CA ASP A 572 -10.67 -27.35 34.57
C ASP A 572 -11.84 -26.69 33.78
N ALA A 573 -11.73 -25.40 33.45
CA ALA A 573 -12.69 -24.64 32.64
C ALA A 573 -12.04 -24.10 31.34
N PRO A 574 -12.81 -23.88 30.26
CA PRO A 574 -12.29 -23.47 28.96
C PRO A 574 -12.04 -21.95 28.80
N ASP A 575 -12.14 -21.15 29.85
CA ASP A 575 -11.97 -19.70 29.75
C ASP A 575 -10.47 -19.30 29.67
N ASP A 576 -10.19 -18.20 28.97
CA ASP A 576 -8.82 -17.74 28.67
C ASP A 576 -8.17 -16.95 29.82
N CYS A 577 -8.88 -16.81 30.94
CA CYS A 577 -8.41 -16.10 32.12
C CYS A 577 -8.74 -16.88 33.40
N ALA A 578 -7.81 -16.88 34.35
CA ALA A 578 -8.02 -17.49 35.66
C ALA A 578 -8.66 -16.49 36.63
N VAL A 579 -9.59 -16.97 37.47
CA VAL A 579 -10.26 -16.18 38.50
C VAL A 579 -9.94 -16.75 39.88
N LEU A 580 -9.36 -15.93 40.73
CA LEU A 580 -9.08 -16.25 42.13
C LEU A 580 -9.91 -15.35 43.03
N ALA A 581 -10.59 -15.90 44.03
CA ALA A 581 -11.35 -15.11 45.01
C ALA A 581 -10.88 -15.38 46.43
N PRO A 582 -9.67 -14.90 46.81
CA PRO A 582 -9.21 -14.97 48.19
C PRO A 582 -9.92 -13.95 49.10
N SER A 583 -10.74 -13.05 48.55
CA SER A 583 -11.48 -11.99 49.23
C SER A 583 -12.83 -11.70 48.54
N SER A 584 -13.56 -10.64 48.95
CA SER A 584 -14.85 -10.25 48.37
C SER A 584 -14.78 -9.76 46.91
N LEU A 585 -13.61 -9.38 46.41
CA LEU A 585 -13.37 -9.13 44.99
C LEU A 585 -12.60 -10.31 44.39
N ALA A 586 -13.01 -10.75 43.22
CA ALA A 586 -12.30 -11.77 42.46
C ALA A 586 -11.21 -11.11 41.62
N SER A 587 -9.98 -11.63 41.70
CA SER A 587 -8.87 -11.25 40.83
C SER A 587 -8.87 -12.09 39.57
N VAL A 588 -8.58 -11.44 38.45
CA VAL A 588 -8.63 -11.97 37.09
C VAL A 588 -7.21 -11.89 36.53
N HIS A 589 -6.65 -13.01 36.06
CA HIS A 589 -5.27 -13.11 35.56
C HIS A 589 -5.21 -13.75 34.17
N THR A 590 -4.71 -13.00 33.18
CA THR A 590 -4.47 -13.48 31.81
C THR A 590 -3.01 -13.22 31.40
N VAL A 591 -2.51 -13.99 30.44
CA VAL A 591 -1.20 -13.77 29.82
C VAL A 591 -1.27 -14.02 28.32
N ASP A 592 -0.83 -13.03 27.55
CA ASP A 592 -0.65 -13.13 26.11
C ASP A 592 0.75 -12.70 25.70
N PHE A 593 1.32 -13.40 24.73
CA PHE A 593 2.64 -13.11 24.18
C PHE A 593 2.74 -13.62 22.74
N PHE A 594 3.17 -12.76 21.82
CA PHE A 594 3.37 -13.14 20.43
C PHE A 594 4.49 -12.35 19.75
N ARG A 595 5.00 -12.93 18.67
CA ARG A 595 5.99 -12.28 17.78
C ARG A 595 5.32 -11.25 16.89
N SER A 596 6.07 -10.20 16.56
CA SER A 596 5.60 -9.17 15.65
C SER A 596 5.32 -9.71 14.25
N PHE A 597 4.30 -9.14 13.63
CA PHE A 597 3.87 -9.38 12.25
C PHE A 597 3.81 -8.06 11.44
N ILE A 598 4.29 -6.97 12.05
CA ILE A 598 4.44 -5.64 11.46
C ILE A 598 5.78 -5.02 11.86
N ASP A 599 6.27 -4.08 11.07
CA ASP A 599 7.59 -3.50 11.30
C ASP A 599 7.58 -2.27 12.22
N ASP A 600 6.41 -1.67 12.49
CA ASP A 600 6.26 -0.49 13.36
C ASP A 600 6.12 -0.90 14.84
N PRO A 601 7.15 -0.69 15.68
CA PRO A 601 7.13 -1.17 17.06
C PRO A 601 6.05 -0.50 17.91
N TYR A 602 5.75 0.77 17.67
CA TYR A 602 4.74 1.51 18.45
C TYR A 602 3.34 0.93 18.25
N VAL A 603 2.94 0.73 16.99
CA VAL A 603 1.64 0.12 16.67
C VAL A 603 1.60 -1.32 17.16
N PHE A 604 2.71 -2.06 17.04
CA PHE A 604 2.81 -3.41 17.60
C PHE A 604 2.57 -3.42 19.12
N GLY A 605 3.17 -2.47 19.85
CA GLY A 605 2.93 -2.26 21.27
C GLY A 605 1.45 -2.02 21.61
N GLN A 606 0.78 -1.18 20.82
CA GLN A 606 -0.66 -0.94 20.98
C GLN A 606 -1.50 -2.20 20.76
N VAL A 607 -1.19 -2.96 19.71
CA VAL A 607 -1.90 -4.22 19.41
C VAL A 607 -1.67 -5.24 20.53
N ALA A 608 -0.43 -5.45 20.98
CA ALA A 608 -0.11 -6.41 22.03
C ALA A 608 -0.80 -6.07 23.35
N ALA A 609 -0.83 -4.80 23.74
CA ALA A 609 -1.55 -4.36 24.94
C ALA A 609 -3.07 -4.56 24.80
N ASN A 610 -3.68 -4.14 23.68
CA ASN A 610 -5.11 -4.36 23.46
C ASN A 610 -5.48 -5.84 23.44
N HIS A 611 -4.62 -6.69 22.87
CA HIS A 611 -4.82 -8.13 22.85
C HIS A 611 -4.81 -8.71 24.26
N ALA A 612 -3.76 -8.43 25.05
CA ALA A 612 -3.64 -8.96 26.41
C ALA A 612 -4.70 -8.43 27.38
N LEU A 613 -5.25 -7.24 27.14
CA LEU A 613 -6.36 -6.70 27.94
C LEU A 613 -7.73 -7.32 27.54
N SER A 614 -7.81 -7.93 26.36
CA SER A 614 -9.07 -8.36 25.76
C SER A 614 -9.78 -9.43 26.59
N ASP A 615 -9.07 -10.44 27.11
CA ASP A 615 -9.67 -11.47 27.98
C ASP A 615 -10.29 -10.87 29.24
N ALA A 616 -9.59 -9.91 29.87
CA ALA A 616 -10.10 -9.24 31.06
C ALA A 616 -11.38 -8.46 30.74
N HIS A 617 -11.42 -7.77 29.60
CA HIS A 617 -12.62 -7.07 29.14
C HIS A 617 -13.75 -8.04 28.79
N ALA A 618 -13.46 -9.20 28.19
CA ALA A 618 -14.44 -10.23 27.88
C ALA A 618 -15.09 -10.83 29.13
N MET A 619 -14.39 -10.82 30.28
CA MET A 619 -14.94 -11.18 31.59
C MET A 619 -15.65 -10.02 32.32
N GLY A 620 -15.64 -8.81 31.76
CA GLY A 620 -16.15 -7.61 32.43
C GLY A 620 -15.26 -7.11 33.58
N ALA A 621 -14.02 -7.58 33.66
CA ALA A 621 -13.08 -7.17 34.68
C ALA A 621 -12.45 -5.79 34.37
N GLN A 622 -12.12 -5.05 35.42
CA GLN A 622 -11.32 -3.84 35.33
C GLN A 622 -9.83 -4.21 35.48
N PRO A 623 -9.00 -4.06 34.44
CA PRO A 623 -7.56 -4.24 34.56
C PRO A 623 -6.96 -3.22 35.52
N THR A 624 -5.97 -3.63 36.31
CA THR A 624 -5.31 -2.79 37.32
C THR A 624 -3.79 -2.80 37.20
N GLY A 625 -3.20 -3.92 36.74
CA GLY A 625 -1.77 -4.05 36.58
C GLY A 625 -1.37 -4.97 35.42
N ALA A 626 -0.26 -4.65 34.76
CA ALA A 626 0.33 -5.45 33.70
C ALA A 626 1.84 -5.63 33.94
N LEU A 627 2.35 -6.85 33.69
CA LEU A 627 3.78 -7.17 33.65
C LEU A 627 4.18 -7.50 32.22
N ALA A 628 5.16 -6.79 31.68
CA ALA A 628 5.60 -6.98 30.29
C ALA A 628 6.61 -8.14 30.13
N VAL A 629 6.52 -8.86 29.02
CA VAL A 629 7.58 -9.76 28.54
C VAL A 629 7.93 -9.34 27.12
N ALA A 630 9.17 -8.90 26.90
CA ALA A 630 9.59 -8.29 25.64
C ALA A 630 10.88 -8.93 25.10
N VAL A 631 10.91 -9.16 23.78
CA VAL A 631 12.09 -9.57 23.03
C VAL A 631 12.39 -8.50 22.01
N VAL A 632 13.61 -7.95 22.01
CA VAL A 632 14.04 -6.88 21.10
C VAL A 632 15.12 -7.41 20.14
N PRO A 633 15.09 -7.06 18.83
CA PRO A 633 16.13 -7.42 17.88
C PRO A 633 17.53 -6.94 18.27
N TYR A 634 18.55 -7.75 17.97
CA TYR A 634 19.95 -7.36 18.15
C TYR A 634 20.31 -6.07 17.39
N GLY A 635 21.06 -5.18 18.02
CA GLY A 635 21.50 -3.91 17.43
C GLY A 635 22.51 -3.19 18.31
N LEU A 636 22.93 -1.99 17.91
CA LEU A 636 23.63 -1.10 18.85
C LEU A 636 22.69 -0.73 20.00
N GLU A 637 23.24 -0.51 21.20
CA GLU A 637 22.48 -0.18 22.41
C GLU A 637 21.43 0.91 22.18
N VAL A 638 21.82 2.01 21.52
CA VAL A 638 20.90 3.11 21.17
C VAL A 638 19.75 2.69 20.24
N LYS A 639 19.96 1.71 19.35
CA LYS A 639 18.93 1.21 18.42
C LYS A 639 17.98 0.22 19.11
N VAL A 640 18.51 -0.58 20.02
CA VAL A 640 17.73 -1.47 20.90
C VAL A 640 16.87 -0.62 21.84
N GLU A 641 17.46 0.39 22.47
CA GLU A 641 16.77 1.36 23.34
C GLU A 641 15.61 2.03 22.60
N GLU A 642 15.86 2.60 21.42
CA GLU A 642 14.82 3.26 20.62
C GLU A 642 13.68 2.30 20.22
N THR A 643 14.03 1.08 19.80
CA THR A 643 13.02 0.08 19.42
C THR A 643 12.14 -0.30 20.62
N LEU A 644 12.76 -0.50 21.80
CA LEU A 644 12.04 -0.77 23.04
C LEU A 644 11.18 0.43 23.47
N PHE A 645 11.72 1.65 23.37
CA PHE A 645 11.02 2.87 23.72
C PHE A 645 9.77 3.08 22.85
N GLN A 646 9.88 2.94 21.53
CA GLN A 646 8.73 3.04 20.62
C GLN A 646 7.67 2.00 20.97
N MET A 647 8.10 0.74 21.12
CA MET A 647 7.21 -0.38 21.44
C MET A 647 6.46 -0.18 22.75
N MET A 648 7.18 0.13 23.83
CA MET A 648 6.58 0.33 25.14
C MET A 648 5.76 1.62 25.21
N SER A 649 6.11 2.67 24.46
CA SER A 649 5.30 3.89 24.39
C SER A 649 3.91 3.61 23.81
N GLY A 650 3.82 2.79 22.78
CA GLY A 650 2.55 2.34 22.20
C GLY A 650 1.73 1.51 23.18
N ALA A 651 2.37 0.54 23.84
CA ALA A 651 1.70 -0.29 24.84
C ALA A 651 1.21 0.52 26.06
N CYS A 652 2.07 1.37 26.63
CA CYS A 652 1.76 2.22 27.78
C CYS A 652 0.65 3.22 27.48
N LYS A 653 0.51 3.68 26.23
CA LYS A 653 -0.65 4.49 25.82
C LYS A 653 -1.95 3.71 26.06
N VAL A 654 -2.03 2.48 25.56
CA VAL A 654 -3.22 1.62 25.68
C VAL A 654 -3.49 1.24 27.13
N LEU A 655 -2.45 0.82 27.87
CA LEU A 655 -2.57 0.47 29.29
C LEU A 655 -3.11 1.65 30.11
N ARG A 656 -2.59 2.86 29.89
CA ARG A 656 -3.06 4.08 30.56
C ARG A 656 -4.51 4.40 30.22
N GLU A 657 -4.91 4.26 28.96
CA GLU A 657 -6.29 4.47 28.52
C GLU A 657 -7.26 3.48 29.17
N ALA A 658 -6.81 2.24 29.43
CA ALA A 658 -7.58 1.22 30.13
C ALA A 658 -7.53 1.33 31.67
N GLY A 659 -6.82 2.32 32.22
CA GLY A 659 -6.61 2.45 33.68
C GLY A 659 -5.72 1.36 34.29
N CYS A 660 -4.90 0.68 33.47
CA CYS A 660 -4.01 -0.39 33.86
C CYS A 660 -2.58 0.12 34.05
N ALA A 661 -1.97 -0.12 35.20
CA ALA A 661 -0.59 0.29 35.45
C ALA A 661 0.42 -0.73 34.88
N LEU A 662 1.48 -0.27 34.21
CA LEU A 662 2.64 -1.12 33.95
C LEU A 662 3.44 -1.28 35.26
N LEU A 663 3.45 -2.49 35.82
CA LEU A 663 4.03 -2.79 37.13
C LEU A 663 5.51 -3.20 37.06
N GLY A 664 5.99 -3.56 35.87
CA GLY A 664 7.32 -4.10 35.64
C GLY A 664 7.35 -5.04 34.44
N GLY A 665 8.42 -5.82 34.32
CA GLY A 665 8.53 -6.79 33.25
C GLY A 665 9.91 -7.42 33.12
N HIS A 666 10.09 -8.21 32.07
CA HIS A 666 11.36 -8.80 31.67
C HIS A 666 11.62 -8.52 30.19
N THR A 667 12.88 -8.20 29.88
CA THR A 667 13.33 -7.88 28.53
C THR A 667 14.53 -8.76 28.18
N CYS A 668 14.57 -9.29 26.96
CA CYS A 668 15.77 -9.93 26.42
C CYS A 668 15.98 -9.56 24.95
N GLU A 669 17.18 -9.81 24.45
CA GLU A 669 17.48 -9.71 23.02
C GLU A 669 17.19 -11.03 22.31
N GLY A 670 16.72 -10.95 21.06
CA GLY A 670 16.42 -12.11 20.23
C GLY A 670 16.37 -11.74 18.76
N HIS A 671 16.11 -12.71 17.88
CA HIS A 671 16.06 -12.45 16.44
C HIS A 671 14.77 -11.75 16.00
N GLU A 672 13.64 -12.03 16.68
CA GLU A 672 12.32 -11.51 16.32
C GLU A 672 11.75 -10.63 17.43
N LEU A 673 11.32 -9.41 17.06
CA LEU A 673 10.59 -8.52 17.98
C LEU A 673 9.34 -9.25 18.51
N SER A 674 9.19 -9.32 19.83
CA SER A 674 8.03 -9.97 20.47
C SER A 674 7.62 -9.21 21.72
N LEU A 675 6.33 -9.21 22.02
CA LEU A 675 5.78 -8.54 23.19
C LEU A 675 4.58 -9.31 23.73
N GLY A 676 4.43 -9.25 25.05
CA GLY A 676 3.30 -9.79 25.76
C GLY A 676 3.13 -9.16 27.12
N PHE A 677 1.96 -9.37 27.71
CA PHE A 677 1.63 -8.89 29.04
C PHE A 677 0.93 -9.97 29.85
N CYS A 678 1.33 -10.10 31.11
CA CYS A 678 0.51 -10.72 32.13
C CYS A 678 -0.35 -9.62 32.77
N VAL A 679 -1.67 -9.69 32.61
CA VAL A 679 -2.62 -8.69 33.10
C VAL A 679 -3.34 -9.21 34.33
N THR A 680 -3.42 -8.37 35.35
CA THR A 680 -4.23 -8.58 36.55
C THR A 680 -5.33 -7.53 36.63
N GLY A 681 -6.56 -7.99 36.84
CA GLY A 681 -7.73 -7.15 37.04
C GLY A 681 -8.60 -7.64 38.19
N HIS A 682 -9.70 -6.95 38.43
CA HIS A 682 -10.71 -7.37 39.39
C HIS A 682 -12.12 -7.29 38.82
N VAL A 683 -13.00 -8.15 39.33
CA VAL A 683 -14.43 -8.14 39.02
C VAL A 683 -15.22 -8.58 40.25
N ALA A 684 -16.46 -8.11 40.38
CA ALA A 684 -17.39 -8.71 41.32
C ALA A 684 -17.75 -10.12 40.81
N PRO A 685 -17.64 -11.19 41.62
CA PRO A 685 -17.85 -12.57 41.16
C PRO A 685 -19.17 -12.81 40.40
N GLU A 686 -20.20 -12.06 40.76
CA GLU A 686 -21.57 -12.13 40.23
C GLU A 686 -21.72 -11.35 38.92
N ALA A 687 -20.84 -10.37 38.68
CA ALA A 687 -20.81 -9.56 37.46
C ALA A 687 -19.83 -10.10 36.41
N ALA A 688 -19.07 -11.15 36.75
CA ALA A 688 -18.11 -11.77 35.85
C ALA A 688 -18.82 -12.45 34.67
N MET A 689 -18.59 -11.94 33.46
CA MET A 689 -19.00 -12.62 32.23
C MET A 689 -18.14 -13.87 32.03
N ARG A 690 -18.75 -14.92 31.45
CA ARG A 690 -18.11 -16.22 31.21
C ARG A 690 -18.40 -16.66 29.78
N LYS A 691 -17.65 -17.65 29.27
CA LYS A 691 -17.99 -18.30 27.99
C LYS A 691 -19.33 -19.06 28.04
N GLY A 692 -19.75 -19.52 29.21
CA GLY A 692 -21.04 -20.18 29.45
C GLY A 692 -22.14 -19.21 29.87
N GLY A 693 -23.40 -19.62 29.73
CA GLY A 693 -24.58 -18.84 30.17
C GLY A 693 -25.58 -18.50 29.07
N MET A 694 -25.38 -19.01 27.86
CA MET A 694 -26.29 -18.78 26.72
C MET A 694 -27.69 -19.33 27.01
N ASN A 695 -28.73 -18.58 26.64
CA ASN A 695 -30.13 -18.97 26.76
C ASN A 695 -30.81 -19.05 25.38
N ALA A 696 -31.81 -19.93 25.26
CA ALA A 696 -32.60 -20.04 24.04
C ALA A 696 -33.30 -18.71 23.69
N GLY A 697 -33.25 -18.33 22.41
CA GLY A 697 -33.82 -17.10 21.90
C GLY A 697 -32.91 -15.87 22.00
N GLU A 698 -31.68 -16.00 22.50
CA GLU A 698 -30.72 -14.89 22.53
C GLU A 698 -30.07 -14.65 21.16
N ALA A 699 -29.76 -13.38 20.88
CA ALA A 699 -29.03 -12.96 19.70
C ALA A 699 -27.52 -13.02 19.96
N ILE A 700 -26.75 -13.44 18.96
CA ILE A 700 -25.29 -13.49 19.00
C ILE A 700 -24.74 -12.26 18.28
N ILE A 701 -23.96 -11.44 18.98
CA ILE A 701 -23.34 -10.22 18.47
C ILE A 701 -21.83 -10.42 18.34
N LEU A 702 -21.28 -10.00 17.20
CA LEU A 702 -19.84 -9.84 16.99
C LEU A 702 -19.51 -8.35 16.88
N THR A 703 -18.56 -7.85 17.67
CA THR A 703 -18.30 -6.41 17.77
C THR A 703 -17.27 -5.85 16.78
N LYS A 704 -16.44 -6.71 16.18
CA LYS A 704 -15.43 -6.32 15.17
C LYS A 704 -15.39 -7.31 14.00
N PRO A 705 -14.99 -6.87 12.80
CA PRO A 705 -14.95 -7.74 11.62
C PRO A 705 -13.82 -8.78 11.69
N LEU A 706 -13.99 -9.90 10.99
CA LEU A 706 -12.97 -10.96 10.88
C LEU A 706 -12.03 -10.75 9.68
N GLY A 707 -10.82 -11.30 9.77
CA GLY A 707 -9.91 -11.45 8.64
C GLY A 707 -8.47 -11.03 8.89
N THR A 708 -8.09 -10.72 10.14
CA THR A 708 -6.72 -10.26 10.45
C THR A 708 -5.69 -11.34 10.10
N GLY A 709 -5.95 -12.61 10.42
CA GLY A 709 -5.05 -13.72 10.14
C GLY A 709 -4.77 -13.88 8.65
N VAL A 710 -5.80 -13.89 7.82
CA VAL A 710 -5.66 -14.06 6.37
C VAL A 710 -4.99 -12.84 5.71
N LEU A 711 -5.30 -11.63 6.17
CA LEU A 711 -4.71 -10.40 5.62
C LEU A 711 -3.21 -10.30 5.92
N PHE A 712 -2.77 -10.65 7.13
CA PHE A 712 -1.34 -10.68 7.44
C PHE A 712 -0.62 -11.87 6.80
N ALA A 713 -1.30 -12.99 6.58
CA ALA A 713 -0.76 -14.07 5.74
C ALA A 713 -0.55 -13.61 4.28
N ALA A 714 -1.47 -12.81 3.73
CA ALA A 714 -1.33 -12.20 2.42
C ALA A 714 -0.22 -11.13 2.39
N HIS A 715 -0.07 -10.34 3.45
CA HIS A 715 1.01 -9.36 3.58
C HIS A 715 2.39 -9.99 3.52
N MET A 716 2.59 -11.07 4.29
CA MET A 716 3.86 -11.81 4.29
C MET A 716 4.19 -12.44 2.92
N ARG A 717 3.20 -12.59 2.04
CA ARG A 717 3.35 -13.07 0.65
C ARG A 717 3.44 -11.93 -0.38
N GLY A 718 3.39 -10.67 0.04
CA GLY A 718 3.35 -9.51 -0.84
C GLY A 718 2.02 -9.32 -1.59
N SER A 719 0.96 -10.03 -1.21
CA SER A 719 -0.33 -10.04 -1.90
C SER A 719 -1.36 -9.08 -1.31
N ALA A 720 -1.24 -8.71 -0.03
CA ALA A 720 -2.18 -7.78 0.62
C ALA A 720 -2.00 -6.35 0.14
N SER A 721 -3.11 -5.62 -0.08
CA SER A 721 -3.05 -4.19 -0.34
C SER A 721 -2.81 -3.38 0.93
N GLY A 722 -2.07 -2.28 0.85
CA GLY A 722 -1.77 -1.40 1.98
C GLY A 722 -3.01 -0.87 2.70
N TRP A 723 -4.09 -0.57 1.97
CA TRP A 723 -5.33 -0.09 2.60
C TRP A 723 -6.08 -1.20 3.38
N TRP A 724 -5.96 -2.47 2.98
CA TRP A 724 -6.46 -3.61 3.76
C TRP A 724 -5.73 -3.71 5.10
N LEU A 725 -4.40 -3.52 5.08
CA LEU A 725 -3.58 -3.56 6.29
C LEU A 725 -3.85 -2.37 7.20
N ALA A 726 -4.02 -1.18 6.64
CA ALA A 726 -4.41 0.00 7.42
C ALA A 726 -5.75 -0.21 8.14
N ALA A 727 -6.76 -0.75 7.44
CA ALA A 727 -8.06 -1.07 8.04
C ALA A 727 -7.96 -2.14 9.15
N ALA A 728 -7.17 -3.19 8.92
CA ALA A 728 -6.92 -4.22 9.93
C ALA A 728 -6.24 -3.65 11.18
N LEU A 729 -5.18 -2.84 11.01
CA LEU A 729 -4.45 -2.23 12.13
C LEU A 729 -5.32 -1.23 12.91
N GLN A 730 -6.20 -0.48 12.23
CA GLN A 730 -7.16 0.38 12.89
C GLN A 730 -8.09 -0.40 13.83
N GLN A 731 -8.61 -1.56 13.38
CA GLN A 731 -9.45 -2.43 14.21
C GLN A 731 -8.68 -3.07 15.37
N MET A 732 -7.43 -3.47 15.14
CA MET A 732 -6.58 -4.12 16.14
C MET A 732 -6.04 -3.16 17.22
N THR A 733 -6.05 -1.85 16.95
CA THR A 733 -5.66 -0.81 17.92
C THR A 733 -6.84 -0.22 18.69
N MET A 734 -8.07 -0.60 18.33
CA MET A 734 -9.28 -0.22 19.06
C MET A 734 -9.46 -1.12 20.30
N SER A 735 -9.68 -0.53 21.47
CA SER A 735 -9.93 -1.28 22.71
C SER A 735 -11.27 -2.04 22.65
N ASN A 736 -11.36 -3.18 23.35
CA ASN A 736 -12.62 -3.91 23.57
C ASN A 736 -13.38 -3.45 24.82
N GLU A 737 -12.82 -2.56 25.65
CA GLU A 737 -13.45 -2.11 26.89
C GLU A 737 -14.82 -1.43 26.69
N PRO A 738 -14.97 -0.42 25.79
CA PRO A 738 -16.28 0.20 25.58
C PRO A 738 -17.33 -0.80 25.07
N ALA A 739 -16.93 -1.73 24.19
CA ALA A 739 -17.80 -2.80 23.70
C ALA A 739 -18.25 -3.74 24.83
N ALA A 740 -17.33 -4.19 25.69
CA ALA A 740 -17.65 -5.05 26.83
C ALA A 740 -18.69 -4.38 27.76
N ARG A 741 -18.47 -3.10 28.13
CA ARG A 741 -19.41 -2.35 28.97
C ARG A 741 -20.78 -2.18 28.30
N CYS A 742 -20.81 -1.96 26.99
CA CYS A 742 -22.05 -1.90 26.22
C CYS A 742 -22.81 -3.23 26.27
N LEU A 743 -22.13 -4.34 25.98
CA LEU A 743 -22.71 -5.69 26.02
C LEU A 743 -23.30 -6.00 27.41
N MET A 744 -22.58 -5.70 28.48
CA MET A 744 -23.07 -5.87 29.87
C MET A 744 -24.33 -5.05 30.14
N ARG A 745 -24.37 -3.77 29.74
CA ARG A 745 -25.55 -2.90 29.92
C ARG A 745 -26.80 -3.44 29.22
N HIS A 746 -26.63 -4.12 28.09
CA HIS A 746 -27.72 -4.73 27.32
C HIS A 746 -28.07 -6.16 27.76
N GLY A 747 -27.44 -6.65 28.83
CA GLY A 747 -27.76 -7.92 29.47
C GLY A 747 -27.04 -9.12 28.86
N ALA A 748 -25.77 -8.97 28.48
CA ALA A 748 -24.98 -10.08 27.95
C ALA A 748 -24.94 -11.27 28.92
N SER A 749 -25.27 -12.45 28.41
CA SER A 749 -25.38 -13.70 29.19
C SER A 749 -24.12 -14.57 29.10
N ALA A 750 -23.41 -14.49 27.97
CA ALA A 750 -22.10 -15.09 27.76
C ALA A 750 -21.27 -14.17 26.87
N CYS A 751 -19.95 -14.16 27.09
CA CYS A 751 -19.02 -13.33 26.31
C CYS A 751 -17.64 -14.00 26.23
N THR A 752 -16.98 -13.83 25.08
CA THR A 752 -15.58 -14.18 24.85
C THR A 752 -14.98 -13.17 23.87
N ASP A 753 -13.66 -13.05 23.82
CA ASP A 753 -13.02 -12.40 22.70
C ASP A 753 -12.73 -13.41 21.57
N VAL A 754 -12.58 -12.92 20.35
CA VAL A 754 -12.30 -13.76 19.18
C VAL A 754 -10.82 -13.61 18.84
N THR A 755 -10.06 -14.68 19.03
CA THR A 755 -8.58 -14.71 18.89
C THR A 755 -8.10 -15.89 18.04
N GLY A 756 -7.07 -16.63 18.47
CA GLY A 756 -6.33 -17.60 17.65
C GLY A 756 -7.12 -18.80 17.14
N PHE A 757 -8.25 -19.17 17.76
CA PHE A 757 -9.08 -20.28 17.28
C PHE A 757 -10.12 -19.88 16.23
N GLY A 758 -10.19 -18.58 15.91
CA GLY A 758 -11.18 -18.02 14.99
C GLY A 758 -12.59 -18.01 15.59
N LEU A 759 -13.54 -17.44 14.84
CA LEU A 759 -14.92 -17.30 15.30
C LEU A 759 -15.55 -18.64 15.66
N LEU A 760 -15.36 -19.67 14.81
CA LEU A 760 -15.97 -20.98 15.05
C LEU A 760 -15.40 -21.65 16.30
N GLY A 761 -14.09 -21.55 16.55
CA GLY A 761 -13.47 -22.16 17.73
C GLY A 761 -14.03 -21.61 19.03
N HIS A 762 -14.08 -20.29 19.13
CA HIS A 762 -14.65 -19.59 20.29
C HIS A 762 -16.14 -19.86 20.45
N LEU A 763 -16.91 -19.86 19.36
CA LEU A 763 -18.33 -20.20 19.38
C LEU A 763 -18.59 -21.64 19.83
N VAL A 764 -17.74 -22.60 19.43
CA VAL A 764 -17.81 -24.00 19.88
C VAL A 764 -17.57 -24.12 21.39
N GLU A 765 -16.63 -23.36 21.95
CA GLU A 765 -16.38 -23.34 23.39
C GLU A 765 -17.58 -22.82 24.17
N MET A 766 -18.15 -21.68 23.74
CA MET A 766 -19.35 -21.11 24.36
C MET A 766 -20.56 -22.05 24.25
N ALA A 767 -20.78 -22.65 23.07
CA ALA A 767 -21.87 -23.59 22.83
C ALA A 767 -21.77 -24.82 23.74
N LYS A 768 -20.56 -25.38 23.90
CA LYS A 768 -20.33 -26.52 24.79
C LYS A 768 -20.55 -26.17 26.26
N ALA A 769 -19.99 -25.03 26.70
CA ALA A 769 -20.14 -24.56 28.07
C ALA A 769 -21.62 -24.33 28.45
N SER A 770 -22.45 -23.93 27.48
CA SER A 770 -23.88 -23.65 27.69
C SER A 770 -24.83 -24.78 27.26
N LYS A 771 -24.31 -25.89 26.71
CA LYS A 771 -25.11 -26.93 26.03
C LYS A 771 -26.08 -26.35 24.98
N ALA A 772 -25.65 -25.30 24.28
CA ALA A 772 -26.48 -24.51 23.38
C ALA A 772 -26.45 -25.00 21.92
N LEU A 773 -27.60 -24.89 21.26
CA LEU A 773 -27.76 -25.03 19.81
C LEU A 773 -27.70 -23.64 19.17
N ILE A 774 -26.94 -23.50 18.10
CA ILE A 774 -26.65 -22.19 17.51
C ILE A 774 -27.00 -22.17 16.02
N ALA A 775 -27.65 -21.11 15.57
CA ALA A 775 -27.79 -20.77 14.15
C ALA A 775 -26.97 -19.51 13.83
N LEU A 776 -25.91 -19.67 13.04
CA LEU A 776 -25.02 -18.61 12.58
C LEU A 776 -25.39 -18.20 11.15
N ARG A 777 -25.55 -16.91 10.85
CA ARG A 777 -25.87 -16.37 9.52
C ARG A 777 -24.60 -15.86 8.85
N LEU A 778 -24.07 -16.61 7.88
CA LEU A 778 -22.77 -16.34 7.26
C LEU A 778 -22.71 -15.02 6.51
N SER A 779 -23.80 -14.61 5.83
CA SER A 779 -23.94 -13.31 5.17
C SER A 779 -23.86 -12.12 6.11
N ARG A 780 -24.19 -12.30 7.40
CA ARG A 780 -24.14 -11.24 8.43
C ARG A 780 -22.82 -11.15 9.17
N VAL A 781 -21.90 -12.09 8.98
CA VAL A 781 -20.57 -12.03 9.60
C VAL A 781 -19.79 -10.85 9.00
N PRO A 782 -19.46 -9.82 9.79
CA PRO A 782 -18.67 -8.68 9.31
C PRO A 782 -17.24 -9.10 9.00
N LEU A 783 -16.68 -8.60 7.89
CA LEU A 783 -15.37 -9.00 7.40
C LEU A 783 -14.53 -7.78 7.05
N LEU A 784 -13.24 -7.87 7.35
CA LEU A 784 -12.27 -6.87 6.96
C LEU A 784 -12.15 -6.81 5.43
N PRO A 785 -11.94 -5.61 4.87
CA PRO A 785 -11.73 -5.48 3.44
C PRO A 785 -10.54 -6.31 2.97
N GLY A 786 -10.70 -7.03 1.85
CA GLY A 786 -9.67 -7.92 1.30
C GLY A 786 -9.68 -9.34 1.85
N ALA A 787 -10.39 -9.63 2.95
CA ALA A 787 -10.38 -10.96 3.55
C ALA A 787 -10.98 -12.03 2.63
N LYS A 788 -12.12 -11.72 2.00
CA LYS A 788 -12.78 -12.59 1.00
C LYS A 788 -11.90 -12.81 -0.22
N GLU A 789 -11.28 -11.75 -0.70
CA GLU A 789 -10.42 -11.75 -1.89
C GLU A 789 -9.18 -12.63 -1.65
N CYS A 790 -8.57 -12.53 -0.48
CA CYS A 790 -7.43 -13.37 -0.11
C CYS A 790 -7.81 -14.85 -0.06
N VAL A 791 -8.93 -15.19 0.58
CA VAL A 791 -9.44 -16.58 0.61
C VAL A 791 -9.75 -17.09 -0.79
N GLY A 792 -10.38 -16.27 -1.64
CA GLY A 792 -10.65 -16.60 -3.04
C GLY A 792 -9.38 -16.86 -3.87
N GLN A 793 -8.25 -16.29 -3.47
CA GLN A 793 -6.92 -16.56 -4.04
C GLN A 793 -6.21 -17.78 -3.40
N GLY A 794 -6.87 -18.51 -2.49
CA GLY A 794 -6.29 -19.63 -1.77
C GLY A 794 -5.27 -19.23 -0.69
N ILE A 795 -5.30 -17.98 -0.24
CA ILE A 795 -4.45 -17.51 0.85
C ILE A 795 -5.13 -17.80 2.19
N PHE A 796 -4.41 -18.49 3.06
CA PHE A 796 -4.83 -18.81 4.43
C PHE A 796 -3.64 -18.62 5.38
N SER A 797 -3.94 -18.31 6.64
CA SER A 797 -2.96 -18.23 7.71
C SER A 797 -2.45 -19.62 8.13
N SER A 798 -1.26 -19.68 8.76
CA SER A 798 -0.63 -20.95 9.14
C SER A 798 -1.41 -21.76 10.17
N LEU A 799 -2.23 -21.12 11.01
CA LEU A 799 -3.02 -21.80 12.04
C LEU A 799 -4.40 -22.26 11.53
N GLN A 800 -4.90 -21.68 10.44
CA GLN A 800 -6.21 -22.01 9.88
C GLN A 800 -6.39 -23.51 9.59
N PRO A 801 -5.41 -24.25 9.04
CA PRO A 801 -5.55 -25.69 8.82
C PRO A 801 -5.76 -26.51 10.11
N ALA A 802 -5.22 -26.06 11.23
CA ALA A 802 -5.48 -26.69 12.53
C ALA A 802 -6.91 -26.38 13.01
N ASN A 803 -7.36 -25.14 12.81
CA ASN A 803 -8.71 -24.70 13.15
C ASN A 803 -9.79 -25.41 12.30
N LEU A 804 -9.51 -25.76 11.03
CA LEU A 804 -10.44 -26.50 10.16
C LEU A 804 -10.95 -27.80 10.78
N ARG A 805 -10.21 -28.43 11.72
CA ARG A 805 -10.68 -29.62 12.43
C ARG A 805 -11.97 -29.40 13.23
N LEU A 806 -12.29 -28.14 13.53
CA LEU A 806 -13.52 -27.73 14.23
C LEU A 806 -14.76 -27.79 13.33
N LYS A 807 -14.61 -27.98 12.01
CA LYS A 807 -15.74 -28.12 11.06
C LYS A 807 -16.73 -29.22 11.45
N ARG A 808 -16.28 -30.23 12.20
CA ARG A 808 -17.12 -31.31 12.77
C ARG A 808 -18.23 -30.82 13.71
N ALA A 809 -18.16 -29.58 14.20
CA ALA A 809 -19.21 -28.95 15.00
C ALA A 809 -20.32 -28.31 14.15
N VAL A 810 -20.13 -28.24 12.82
CA VAL A 810 -21.09 -27.63 11.90
C VAL A 810 -22.06 -28.71 11.42
N SER A 811 -23.34 -28.59 11.77
CA SER A 811 -24.34 -29.64 11.47
C SER A 811 -24.70 -29.73 9.99
N ASN A 812 -24.64 -28.61 9.25
CA ASN A 812 -24.92 -28.52 7.82
C ASN A 812 -23.65 -28.19 7.00
N GLU A 813 -22.51 -28.81 7.36
CA GLU A 813 -21.21 -28.54 6.73
C GLU A 813 -21.25 -28.58 5.20
N ALA A 814 -21.96 -29.55 4.61
CA ALA A 814 -22.06 -29.71 3.16
C ALA A 814 -22.67 -28.47 2.46
N GLU A 815 -23.65 -27.81 3.09
CA GLU A 815 -24.23 -26.57 2.57
C GLU A 815 -23.31 -25.38 2.85
N ALA A 816 -22.83 -25.28 4.09
CA ALA A 816 -21.98 -24.18 4.55
C ALA A 816 -20.69 -24.02 3.73
N LEU A 817 -20.11 -25.14 3.27
CA LEU A 817 -18.89 -25.16 2.46
C LEU A 817 -18.99 -24.33 1.17
N HIS A 818 -20.20 -24.17 0.61
CA HIS A 818 -20.42 -23.40 -0.62
C HIS A 818 -20.42 -21.89 -0.39
N HIS A 819 -20.52 -21.44 0.87
CA HIS A 819 -20.59 -20.02 1.17
C HIS A 819 -19.17 -19.40 1.23
N PRO A 820 -18.91 -18.27 0.54
CA PRO A 820 -17.56 -17.69 0.45
C PRO A 820 -16.98 -17.24 1.80
N ASN A 821 -17.82 -16.94 2.79
CA ASN A 821 -17.37 -16.55 4.14
C ASN A 821 -17.01 -17.74 5.04
N TYR A 822 -17.41 -18.97 4.68
CA TYR A 822 -17.23 -20.12 5.54
C TYR A 822 -15.77 -20.37 5.95
N PRO A 823 -14.76 -20.26 5.05
CA PRO A 823 -13.36 -20.45 5.44
C PRO A 823 -12.86 -19.41 6.46
N LEU A 824 -13.47 -18.21 6.51
CA LEU A 824 -13.07 -17.13 7.42
C LEU A 824 -13.52 -17.37 8.86
N LEU A 825 -14.46 -18.29 9.10
CA LEU A 825 -14.83 -18.68 10.47
C LEU A 825 -13.66 -19.34 11.22
N PHE A 826 -12.73 -19.93 10.47
CA PHE A 826 -11.56 -20.64 10.99
C PHE A 826 -10.31 -19.76 11.04
N ASP A 827 -10.39 -18.52 10.54
CA ASP A 827 -9.25 -17.61 10.49
C ASP A 827 -8.89 -17.13 11.91
N PRO A 828 -7.66 -17.37 12.40
CA PRO A 828 -7.18 -16.80 13.66
C PRO A 828 -7.26 -15.27 13.62
N GLN A 829 -7.77 -14.68 14.68
CA GLN A 829 -7.78 -13.24 14.85
C GLN A 829 -6.68 -12.81 15.84
N THR A 830 -6.01 -11.70 15.54
CA THR A 830 -5.12 -11.00 16.50
C THR A 830 -5.82 -9.71 16.92
N ALA A 831 -5.94 -9.45 18.23
CA ALA A 831 -6.73 -8.34 18.78
C ALA A 831 -8.14 -8.22 18.16
N GLY A 832 -8.86 -9.34 18.05
CA GLY A 832 -10.21 -9.39 17.48
C GLY A 832 -11.27 -8.74 18.37
N GLY A 833 -12.53 -8.83 17.91
CA GLY A 833 -13.68 -8.30 18.66
C GLY A 833 -14.16 -9.25 19.74
N LEU A 834 -15.22 -8.82 20.43
CA LEU A 834 -15.97 -9.63 21.37
C LEU A 834 -17.10 -10.36 20.65
N LEU A 835 -17.38 -11.58 21.08
CA LEU A 835 -18.51 -12.41 20.71
C LEU A 835 -19.37 -12.63 21.96
N ALA A 836 -20.61 -12.19 21.92
CA ALA A 836 -21.49 -12.27 23.08
C ALA A 836 -22.93 -12.59 22.71
N THR A 837 -23.65 -13.20 23.65
CA THR A 837 -25.10 -13.41 23.57
C THR A 837 -25.84 -12.35 24.38
N VAL A 838 -26.88 -11.76 23.79
CA VAL A 838 -27.76 -10.78 24.45
C VAL A 838 -29.22 -11.14 24.22
N PRO A 839 -30.14 -10.74 25.11
CA PRO A 839 -31.58 -10.88 24.87
C PRO A 839 -31.99 -10.29 23.52
N ALA A 840 -32.73 -11.04 22.70
CA ALA A 840 -33.09 -10.61 21.34
C ALA A 840 -33.80 -9.24 21.29
N ALA A 841 -34.60 -8.90 22.31
CA ALA A 841 -35.27 -7.61 22.42
C ALA A 841 -34.30 -6.41 22.54
N ASN A 842 -33.07 -6.63 23.01
CA ASN A 842 -32.06 -5.61 23.19
C ASN A 842 -31.02 -5.58 22.05
N ALA A 843 -30.99 -6.58 21.18
CA ALA A 843 -29.90 -6.80 20.23
C ALA A 843 -29.67 -5.61 19.29
N GLU A 844 -30.74 -5.11 18.64
CA GLU A 844 -30.65 -3.97 17.71
C GLU A 844 -30.23 -2.66 18.42
N ARG A 845 -30.70 -2.45 19.66
CA ARG A 845 -30.28 -1.29 20.47
C ARG A 845 -28.82 -1.39 20.88
N CYS A 846 -28.35 -2.59 21.22
CA CYS A 846 -26.96 -2.86 21.55
C CYS A 846 -26.05 -2.57 20.34
N VAL A 847 -26.41 -3.06 19.15
CA VAL A 847 -25.66 -2.79 17.91
C VAL A 847 -25.64 -1.29 17.58
N ALA A 848 -26.77 -0.60 17.70
CA ALA A 848 -26.82 0.85 17.46
C ALA A 848 -25.91 1.64 18.43
N GLU A 849 -25.86 1.25 19.71
CA GLU A 849 -24.96 1.85 20.69
C GLU A 849 -23.49 1.53 20.39
N LEU A 850 -23.17 0.29 20.00
CA LEU A 850 -21.82 -0.11 19.55
C LEU A 850 -21.37 0.72 18.35
N HIS A 851 -22.25 0.94 17.36
CA HIS A 851 -21.96 1.81 16.22
C HIS A 851 -21.66 3.25 16.67
N GLY A 852 -22.44 3.78 17.63
CA GLY A 852 -22.19 5.09 18.24
C GLY A 852 -20.87 5.20 19.01
N LEU A 853 -20.37 4.08 19.55
CA LEU A 853 -19.06 3.98 20.20
C LEU A 853 -17.89 3.77 19.22
N GLY A 854 -18.17 3.71 17.91
CA GLY A 854 -17.16 3.57 16.85
C GLY A 854 -16.98 2.15 16.31
N TYR A 855 -17.73 1.15 16.79
CA TYR A 855 -17.69 -0.23 16.28
C TYR A 855 -18.64 -0.38 15.08
N SER A 856 -18.39 0.34 13.98
CA SER A 856 -19.31 0.44 12.83
C SER A 856 -19.68 -0.89 12.17
N ASP A 857 -18.85 -1.91 12.33
CA ASP A 857 -19.04 -3.25 11.77
C ASP A 857 -19.73 -4.22 12.74
N ALA A 858 -20.08 -3.78 13.96
CA ALA A 858 -20.75 -4.64 14.92
C ALA A 858 -22.10 -5.13 14.35
N ALA A 859 -22.38 -6.43 14.50
CA ALA A 859 -23.56 -7.03 13.89
C ALA A 859 -24.11 -8.20 14.71
N VAL A 860 -25.42 -8.41 14.61
CA VAL A 860 -26.06 -9.68 15.01
C VAL A 860 -25.73 -10.74 13.95
N VAL A 861 -24.87 -11.68 14.31
CA VAL A 861 -24.35 -12.73 13.43
C VAL A 861 -25.11 -14.05 13.55
N GLY A 862 -25.94 -14.22 14.56
CA GLY A 862 -26.68 -15.46 14.76
C GLY A 862 -27.63 -15.42 15.95
N GLU A 863 -28.14 -16.58 16.33
CA GLU A 863 -29.05 -16.76 17.46
C GLU A 863 -28.84 -18.12 18.13
N VAL A 864 -29.19 -18.20 19.41
CA VAL A 864 -29.25 -19.45 20.18
C VAL A 864 -30.63 -20.06 19.98
N THR A 865 -30.72 -21.19 19.28
CA THR A 865 -32.01 -21.78 18.88
C THR A 865 -32.60 -22.69 19.95
N GLY A 866 -31.79 -23.18 20.89
CA GLY A 866 -32.24 -24.07 21.97
C GLY A 866 -31.12 -24.47 22.91
N ILE A 867 -31.48 -25.14 24.01
CA ILE A 867 -30.55 -25.73 24.99
C ILE A 867 -30.83 -27.24 25.07
N ILE A 868 -29.78 -28.05 25.02
CA ILE A 868 -29.89 -29.51 25.07
C ILE A 868 -30.11 -29.95 26.52
N SER A 869 -31.25 -30.61 26.81
CA SER A 869 -31.55 -31.21 28.11
C SER A 869 -30.99 -32.63 28.22
N GLY A 870 -30.15 -32.92 29.24
CA GLY A 870 -29.65 -34.28 29.58
C GLY A 870 -28.13 -34.43 29.73
N ASP A 871 -27.69 -35.64 30.07
CA ASP A 871 -26.27 -36.06 30.25
C ASP A 871 -25.58 -36.51 28.95
N ALA A 872 -26.23 -36.33 27.79
CA ALA A 872 -25.61 -36.62 26.51
C ALA A 872 -24.39 -35.70 26.30
N CYS A 873 -23.22 -36.31 26.05
CA CYS A 873 -21.97 -35.60 25.76
C CYS A 873 -22.16 -34.73 24.51
N ALA A 874 -22.36 -33.43 24.72
CA ALA A 874 -22.76 -32.50 23.67
C ALA A 874 -21.60 -32.28 22.67
N ALA A 875 -21.73 -32.83 21.47
CA ALA A 875 -21.10 -32.21 20.32
C ALA A 875 -21.72 -30.80 20.17
N ALA A 876 -20.92 -29.76 19.98
CA ALA A 876 -21.47 -28.45 19.64
C ALA A 876 -22.22 -28.59 18.30
N HIS A 877 -23.46 -28.13 18.25
CA HIS A 877 -24.30 -28.15 17.05
C HIS A 877 -24.50 -26.71 16.57
N ILE A 878 -23.71 -26.34 15.56
CA ILE A 878 -23.77 -25.02 14.93
C ILE A 878 -24.31 -25.20 13.52
N SER A 879 -25.47 -24.62 13.23
CA SER A 879 -26.04 -24.54 11.88
C SER A 879 -25.59 -23.24 11.23
N CYS A 880 -24.90 -23.32 10.09
CA CYS A 880 -24.44 -22.17 9.32
C CYS A 880 -25.44 -21.89 8.19
N LEU A 881 -26.30 -20.90 8.40
CA LEU A 881 -27.28 -20.42 7.43
C LEU A 881 -26.63 -19.40 6.46
N PRO A 882 -27.10 -19.31 5.20
CA PRO A 882 -26.57 -18.36 4.22
C PRO A 882 -26.65 -16.90 4.68
#